data_AF-A0A9W8KN41-F1
#
_entry.id   AF-A0A9W8KN41-F1
#
_cell.length_a   1.000
_cell.length_b   1.000
_cell.length_c   1.000
_cell.angle_alpha   90.00
_cell.angle_beta   90.00
_cell.angle_gamma   90.00
#
_symmetry.space_group_name_H-M   'P 1'
#
loop_
_entity.id
_entity.type
_entity.pdbx_description
1 polymer ?
#
loop_
_entity_poly.entity_id
_entity_poly.type
_entity_poly.pdbx_seq_one_letter_code
_entity_poly.pdbx_strand_id
1 'polypeptide(L)'
;MEARVHCAERTLSLLASTYLANAEAVKANVGTVVDTVLSQNLFGYISATGIKAETAKRYDMAVQKWIARINSLATGKTPDMRVAGILLMKQTALQAPAILVDNIAKWTTTVVGLLSKSDMASVTTAALQTVLVFMDVVREVPVMRREIASAQVPRINQAVLALAETSTELAESAIETLMYSAYWFPTLFRPLATKTESLCLRILGDPATKVKTETYKRAAECVAALCAVGGKVAVEDQWFQVVQTTLGTIRRCIEHILCVEDSARESGSNQAFDLPELDGDFIVGMPQAADRIGRMTDLLVALFTRPVNVDVPAPVDGVVRVASRLALAPMLAENSKTPRAEHGIVPMLAPQLYREAIRMLAVLVFSMGCNMYPFLGNVARTIGTINTTSVSSPTTTVALYSLIRLCVERYGYGFVVCLPRDVLSSIIDDTQAQSSRAVKVAADSASGLSTPKKRGSGRSQRQAAQMADEQLSRGHLHVQYTDVVHAALNAVLAILEHTPSVLGTELRTQLDSRVLTLLLLEMVGGTDQPHASRQSDAPYRALLCKCLRASVLSPDPWQKAIVPHALAVFTAGLEDSSGEVRVVCADALLAIDPIVHARLPAQLRAPDTDEGMEAESQVPRLVLGTEAGLSAALAEAHLDSPLTARADNKVSAFEKEEEVDNANKRHKSGSYQAAASAEQDAKSVYQEPAPLQDDSSDSNSNSNSNSNSNMRTSFSEDWIKSQDNKDRGTIRQPTYAEPSGTPANPAKPAVSPSQSSSSFAQASSVPEASSAAAKQEAPADGNNGDGDDDIPDIVMEGSDSEDDDV
;
A
#
# COMPACT_ATOMS: atom_id res chain seq x y z
N MET A 1 33.67 15.96 33.55
CA MET A 1 33.89 15.06 32.39
C MET A 1 34.54 13.75 32.83
N GLU A 2 35.76 13.77 33.39
CA GLU A 2 36.53 12.57 33.82
C GLU A 2 35.70 11.51 34.58
N ALA A 3 34.89 11.89 35.58
CA ALA A 3 34.04 10.95 36.32
C ALA A 3 33.00 10.19 35.47
N ARG A 4 32.50 10.79 34.38
CA ARG A 4 31.59 10.12 33.43
C ARG A 4 32.34 9.11 32.57
N VAL A 5 33.56 9.44 32.14
CA VAL A 5 34.42 8.53 31.35
C VAL A 5 34.85 7.33 32.19
N HIS A 6 35.22 7.54 33.45
CA HIS A 6 35.50 6.47 34.41
C HIS A 6 34.26 5.60 34.69
N CYS A 7 33.06 6.19 34.74
CA CYS A 7 31.82 5.43 34.83
C CYS A 7 31.60 4.55 33.58
N ALA A 8 31.76 5.13 32.38
CA ALA A 8 31.62 4.40 31.12
C ALA A 8 32.66 3.28 30.96
N GLU A 9 33.93 3.53 31.31
CA GLU A 9 35.01 2.52 31.36
C GLU A 9 34.61 1.32 32.23
N ARG A 10 34.13 1.60 33.46
CA ARG A 10 33.73 0.57 34.41
C ARG A 10 32.49 -0.19 33.94
N THR A 11 31.48 0.51 33.40
CA THR A 11 30.27 -0.12 32.87
C THR A 11 30.60 -1.01 31.67
N LEU A 12 31.34 -0.53 30.67
CA LEU A 12 31.76 -1.33 29.51
C LEU A 12 32.54 -2.57 29.92
N SER A 13 33.47 -2.42 30.87
CA SER A 13 34.24 -3.55 31.41
C SER A 13 33.34 -4.59 32.08
N LEU A 14 32.42 -4.15 32.94
CA LEU A 14 31.47 -5.02 33.65
C LEU A 14 30.50 -5.75 32.70
N LEU A 15 29.96 -5.05 31.71
CA LEU A 15 29.08 -5.64 30.70
C LEU A 15 29.83 -6.72 29.90
N ALA A 16 31.06 -6.43 29.45
CA ALA A 16 31.88 -7.39 28.70
C ALA A 16 32.34 -8.60 29.54
N SER A 17 32.79 -8.39 30.79
CA SER A 17 33.39 -9.45 31.61
C SER A 17 32.40 -10.33 32.35
N THR A 18 31.22 -9.81 32.66
CA THR A 18 30.27 -10.46 33.58
C THR A 18 28.96 -10.79 32.88
N TYR A 19 28.27 -9.78 32.33
CA TYR A 19 26.96 -9.99 31.70
C TYR A 19 27.05 -10.70 30.34
N LEU A 20 28.16 -10.51 29.62
CA LEU A 20 28.44 -11.16 28.34
C LEU A 20 29.45 -12.30 28.45
N ALA A 21 29.76 -12.83 29.63
CA ALA A 21 30.88 -13.75 29.87
C ALA A 21 30.81 -15.08 29.09
N ASN A 22 29.64 -15.72 29.08
CA ASN A 22 29.39 -17.03 28.47
C ASN A 22 28.00 -17.05 27.79
N ALA A 23 27.65 -18.15 27.12
CA ALA A 23 26.41 -18.26 26.34
C ALA A 23 25.13 -18.08 27.21
N GLU A 24 25.12 -18.63 28.42
CA GLU A 24 23.99 -18.54 29.35
C GLU A 24 23.80 -17.11 29.86
N ALA A 25 24.90 -16.44 30.26
CA ALA A 25 24.90 -15.05 30.67
C ALA A 25 24.42 -14.12 29.54
N VAL A 26 24.89 -14.34 28.31
CA VAL A 26 24.40 -13.61 27.12
C VAL A 26 22.89 -13.81 26.95
N LYS A 27 22.41 -15.06 26.97
CA LYS A 27 20.98 -15.37 26.83
C LYS A 27 20.12 -14.73 27.90
N ALA A 28 20.59 -14.70 29.15
CA ALA A 28 19.85 -14.12 30.28
C ALA A 28 19.88 -12.58 30.31
N ASN A 29 20.94 -11.93 29.79
CA ASN A 29 21.19 -10.51 30.02
C ASN A 29 21.22 -9.63 28.77
N VAL A 30 21.16 -10.18 27.55
CA VAL A 30 21.34 -9.40 26.30
C VAL A 30 20.42 -8.17 26.21
N GLY A 31 19.15 -8.28 26.59
CA GLY A 31 18.21 -7.13 26.62
C GLY A 31 18.71 -6.02 27.53
N THR A 32 18.96 -6.34 28.81
CA THR A 32 19.51 -5.40 29.80
C THR A 32 20.83 -4.77 29.34
N VAL A 33 21.71 -5.53 28.67
CA VAL A 33 22.98 -5.01 28.14
C VAL A 33 22.73 -4.02 26.99
N VAL A 34 21.84 -4.34 26.05
CA VAL A 34 21.44 -3.46 24.94
C VAL A 34 20.82 -2.16 25.47
N ASP A 35 19.89 -2.25 26.43
CA ASP A 35 19.24 -1.10 27.07
C ASP A 35 20.23 -0.25 27.87
N THR A 36 21.20 -0.87 28.54
CA THR A 36 22.26 -0.16 29.28
C THR A 36 23.19 0.61 28.34
N VAL A 37 23.59 -0.01 27.22
CA VAL A 37 24.36 0.68 26.18
C VAL A 37 23.55 1.87 25.66
N LEU A 38 22.32 1.62 25.19
CA LEU A 38 21.41 2.64 24.64
C LEU A 38 21.21 3.84 25.56
N SER A 39 20.85 3.59 26.83
CA SER A 39 20.48 4.65 27.78
C SER A 39 21.65 5.47 28.33
N GLN A 40 22.86 4.88 28.44
CA GLN A 40 23.99 5.54 29.12
C GLN A 40 24.98 6.25 28.17
N ASN A 41 24.79 6.15 26.85
CA ASN A 41 25.69 6.71 25.82
C ASN A 41 27.17 6.44 26.13
N LEU A 42 27.51 5.15 26.29
CA LEU A 42 28.81 4.72 26.82
C LEU A 42 29.99 5.08 25.90
N PHE A 43 29.73 5.33 24.61
CA PHE A 43 30.74 5.63 23.59
C PHE A 43 30.90 7.13 23.27
N GLY A 44 30.08 8.01 23.86
CA GLY A 44 30.12 9.46 23.62
C GLY A 44 31.37 10.21 24.12
N TYR A 45 32.42 9.49 24.55
CA TYR A 45 33.62 10.06 25.16
C TYR A 45 34.92 9.79 24.38
N ILE A 46 34.86 9.11 23.23
CA ILE A 46 36.04 8.67 22.45
C ILE A 46 36.89 9.84 21.94
N SER A 47 36.29 11.01 21.71
CA SER A 47 36.99 12.24 21.30
C SER A 47 37.05 13.30 22.40
N ALA A 48 36.85 12.91 23.67
CA ALA A 48 36.76 13.86 24.77
C ALA A 48 38.14 14.42 25.19
N THR A 49 38.32 15.73 25.02
CA THR A 49 39.53 16.46 25.43
C THR A 49 39.52 16.84 26.92
N GLY A 50 40.69 17.05 27.52
CA GLY A 50 40.80 17.52 28.91
C GLY A 50 40.63 16.44 29.98
N ILE A 51 40.74 15.16 29.61
CA ILE A 51 40.79 14.02 30.53
C ILE A 51 42.27 13.65 30.78
N LYS A 52 42.60 13.15 31.97
CA LYS A 52 43.94 12.64 32.26
C LYS A 52 44.29 11.49 31.31
N ALA A 53 45.50 11.51 30.75
CA ALA A 53 45.96 10.52 29.77
C ALA A 53 45.83 9.06 30.25
N GLU A 54 45.99 8.81 31.55
CA GLU A 54 45.79 7.48 32.14
C GLU A 54 44.32 7.03 32.09
N THR A 55 43.38 7.91 32.46
CA THR A 55 41.93 7.64 32.42
C THR A 55 41.45 7.42 30.98
N ALA A 56 41.96 8.21 30.03
CA ALA A 56 41.71 8.00 28.60
C ALA A 56 42.21 6.62 28.14
N LYS A 57 43.47 6.28 28.43
CA LYS A 57 44.06 4.97 28.08
C LYS A 57 43.29 3.79 28.67
N ARG A 58 42.78 3.89 29.91
CA ARG A 58 41.94 2.83 30.50
C ARG A 58 40.59 2.70 29.77
N TYR A 59 39.95 3.81 29.43
CA TYR A 59 38.72 3.83 28.65
C TYR A 59 38.92 3.22 27.26
N ASP A 60 39.99 3.58 26.56
CA ASP A 60 40.33 2.99 25.26
C ASP A 60 40.54 1.47 25.37
N MET A 61 41.24 1.01 26.42
CA MET A 61 41.39 -0.43 26.69
C MET A 61 40.05 -1.13 26.98
N ALA A 62 39.09 -0.46 27.63
CA ALA A 62 37.75 -0.99 27.85
C ALA A 62 36.95 -1.07 26.54
N VAL A 63 37.02 -0.03 25.69
CA VAL A 63 36.42 0.00 24.35
C VAL A 63 36.99 -1.10 23.45
N GLN A 64 38.31 -1.32 23.45
CA GLN A 64 38.94 -2.40 22.68
C GLN A 64 38.53 -3.80 23.18
N LYS A 65 38.43 -4.01 24.50
CA LYS A 65 37.89 -5.25 25.08
C LYS A 65 36.42 -5.46 24.67
N TRP A 66 35.61 -4.41 24.66
CA TRP A 66 34.22 -4.44 24.22
C TRP A 66 34.10 -4.84 22.74
N ILE A 67 34.86 -4.19 21.85
CA ILE A 67 34.91 -4.51 20.41
C ILE A 67 35.38 -5.97 20.20
N ALA A 68 36.41 -6.42 20.92
CA ALA A 68 36.87 -7.80 20.86
C ALA A 68 35.78 -8.79 21.31
N ARG A 69 35.02 -8.46 22.37
CA ARG A 69 33.92 -9.31 22.85
C ARG A 69 32.77 -9.37 21.84
N ILE A 70 32.35 -8.24 21.29
CA ILE A 70 31.33 -8.17 20.23
C ILE A 70 31.71 -9.05 19.03
N ASN A 71 32.95 -8.93 18.54
CA ASN A 71 33.45 -9.75 17.45
C ASN A 71 33.35 -11.25 17.77
N SER A 72 33.76 -11.66 18.99
CA SER A 72 33.66 -13.05 19.46
C SER A 72 32.23 -13.55 19.63
N LEU A 73 31.26 -12.68 19.91
CA LEU A 73 29.85 -13.02 20.02
C LEU A 73 29.22 -13.20 18.63
N ALA A 74 29.49 -12.28 17.69
CA ALA A 74 28.96 -12.33 16.32
C ALA A 74 29.43 -13.57 15.53
N THR A 75 30.60 -14.12 15.86
CA THR A 75 31.09 -15.41 15.33
C THR A 75 30.86 -16.58 16.30
N GLY A 76 29.94 -16.43 17.27
CA GLY A 76 29.65 -17.43 18.29
C GLY A 76 29.01 -18.70 17.73
N LYS A 77 29.21 -19.84 18.42
CA LYS A 77 28.65 -21.14 17.99
C LYS A 77 27.12 -21.20 18.09
N THR A 78 26.53 -20.57 19.10
CA THR A 78 25.08 -20.54 19.30
C THR A 78 24.44 -19.32 18.62
N PRO A 79 23.20 -19.44 18.11
CA PRO A 79 22.49 -18.33 17.48
C PRO A 79 22.27 -17.16 18.46
N ASP A 80 21.94 -17.44 19.72
CA ASP A 80 21.75 -16.43 20.78
C ASP A 80 22.99 -15.53 20.94
N MET A 81 24.20 -16.10 20.86
CA MET A 81 25.44 -15.31 20.89
C MET A 81 25.62 -14.47 19.64
N ARG A 82 25.28 -15.00 18.44
CA ARG A 82 25.39 -14.27 17.18
C ARG A 82 24.42 -13.08 17.13
N VAL A 83 23.15 -13.30 17.47
CA VAL A 83 22.13 -12.23 17.61
C VAL A 83 22.64 -11.15 18.56
N ALA A 84 23.12 -11.53 19.76
CA ALA A 84 23.66 -10.58 20.73
C ALA A 84 24.85 -9.78 20.17
N GLY A 85 25.82 -10.45 19.53
CA GLY A 85 26.96 -9.78 18.90
C GLY A 85 26.54 -8.78 17.83
N ILE A 86 25.63 -9.17 16.94
CA ILE A 86 25.11 -8.33 15.84
C ILE A 86 24.33 -7.12 16.37
N LEU A 87 23.43 -7.32 17.34
CA LEU A 87 22.68 -6.22 17.96
C LEU A 87 23.62 -5.24 18.68
N LEU A 88 24.66 -5.74 19.35
CA LEU A 88 25.65 -4.89 20.01
C LEU A 88 26.56 -4.16 18.99
N MET A 89 26.87 -4.75 17.81
CA MET A 89 27.50 -4.02 16.70
C MET A 89 26.62 -2.85 16.26
N LYS A 90 25.33 -3.08 16.02
CA LYS A 90 24.34 -2.05 15.64
C LYS A 90 24.30 -0.91 16.64
N GLN A 91 24.17 -1.20 17.94
CA GLN A 91 24.11 -0.12 18.96
C GLN A 91 25.45 0.61 19.14
N THR A 92 26.58 -0.10 19.03
CA THR A 92 27.91 0.54 19.10
C THR A 92 28.11 1.47 17.90
N ALA A 93 27.68 1.07 16.70
CA ALA A 93 27.76 1.88 15.48
C ALA A 93 26.91 3.17 15.56
N LEU A 94 25.71 3.10 16.12
CA LEU A 94 24.84 4.27 16.30
C LEU A 94 25.42 5.29 17.30
N GLN A 95 26.06 4.83 18.38
CA GLN A 95 26.61 5.73 19.40
C GLN A 95 27.99 6.29 19.06
N ALA A 96 28.81 5.54 18.32
CA ALA A 96 30.14 5.97 17.91
C ALA A 96 30.45 5.57 16.47
N PRO A 97 30.08 6.42 15.50
CA PRO A 97 30.48 6.29 14.10
C PRO A 97 32.00 6.09 13.91
N ALA A 98 32.84 6.67 14.78
CA ALA A 98 34.29 6.46 14.75
C ALA A 98 34.69 4.99 14.95
N ILE A 99 34.06 4.26 15.91
CA ILE A 99 34.31 2.82 16.07
C ILE A 99 33.90 2.06 14.81
N LEU A 100 32.80 2.47 14.17
CA LEU A 100 32.35 1.86 12.93
C LEU A 100 33.40 2.05 11.83
N VAL A 101 33.96 3.25 11.61
CA VAL A 101 35.03 3.47 10.61
C VAL A 101 36.15 2.44 10.76
N ASP A 102 36.67 2.29 11.97
CA ASP A 102 37.83 1.42 12.25
C ASP A 102 37.51 -0.09 12.07
N ASN A 103 36.23 -0.48 12.15
CA ASN A 103 35.81 -1.88 12.20
C ASN A 103 34.91 -2.32 11.02
N ILE A 104 34.41 -1.41 10.20
CA ILE A 104 33.33 -1.69 9.23
C ILE A 104 33.69 -2.75 8.19
N ALA A 105 34.93 -2.80 7.71
CA ALA A 105 35.36 -3.85 6.78
C ALA A 105 35.27 -5.25 7.41
N LYS A 106 35.63 -5.36 8.70
CA LYS A 106 35.54 -6.60 9.48
C LYS A 106 34.10 -6.94 9.81
N TRP A 107 33.35 -6.00 10.40
CA TRP A 107 31.94 -6.20 10.78
C TRP A 107 31.05 -6.48 9.58
N THR A 108 31.23 -5.78 8.46
CA THR A 108 30.53 -6.08 7.21
C THR A 108 30.86 -7.49 6.72
N THR A 109 32.13 -7.90 6.73
CA THR A 109 32.51 -9.26 6.31
C THR A 109 31.91 -10.32 7.22
N THR A 110 31.81 -10.09 8.53
CA THR A 110 31.08 -10.97 9.47
C THR A 110 29.59 -11.02 9.15
N VAL A 111 28.93 -9.87 9.00
CA VAL A 111 27.48 -9.77 8.75
C VAL A 111 27.10 -10.38 7.38
N VAL A 112 27.83 -10.05 6.31
CA VAL A 112 27.70 -10.69 4.99
C VAL A 112 27.88 -12.20 5.07
N GLY A 113 28.88 -12.68 5.83
CA GLY A 113 29.10 -14.10 6.04
C GLY A 113 27.96 -14.84 6.77
N LEU A 114 27.09 -14.13 7.49
CA LEU A 114 25.87 -14.68 8.09
C LEU A 114 24.69 -14.65 7.10
N LEU A 115 24.52 -13.55 6.35
CA LEU A 115 23.51 -13.43 5.29
C LEU A 115 23.68 -14.52 4.22
N SER A 116 24.92 -14.80 3.79
CA SER A 116 25.20 -15.79 2.74
C SER A 116 25.12 -17.26 3.18
N LYS A 117 25.01 -17.56 4.48
CA LYS A 117 25.07 -18.95 5.00
C LYS A 117 23.73 -19.54 5.42
N SER A 118 22.62 -18.84 5.20
CA SER A 118 21.27 -19.27 5.62
C SER A 118 21.22 -19.70 7.09
N ASP A 119 21.63 -18.79 7.99
CA ASP A 119 21.47 -18.98 9.44
C ASP A 119 19.98 -18.89 9.86
N MET A 120 19.69 -19.13 11.14
CA MET A 120 18.33 -18.97 11.68
C MET A 120 17.77 -17.58 11.38
N ALA A 121 16.48 -17.52 11.02
CA ALA A 121 15.79 -16.29 10.64
C ALA A 121 16.01 -15.12 11.63
N SER A 122 16.06 -15.36 12.94
CA SER A 122 16.35 -14.32 13.94
C SER A 122 17.76 -13.71 13.84
N VAL A 123 18.77 -14.50 13.50
CA VAL A 123 20.14 -14.03 13.26
C VAL A 123 20.17 -13.19 11.98
N THR A 124 19.53 -13.68 10.92
CA THR A 124 19.52 -13.04 9.61
C THR A 124 18.72 -11.73 9.61
N THR A 125 17.59 -11.66 10.30
CA THR A 125 16.84 -10.41 10.52
C THR A 125 17.65 -9.40 11.33
N ALA A 126 18.35 -9.83 12.39
CA ALA A 126 19.26 -8.94 13.12
C ALA A 126 20.40 -8.44 12.23
N ALA A 127 20.94 -9.29 11.34
CA ALA A 127 21.98 -8.94 10.37
C ALA A 127 21.49 -7.88 9.37
N LEU A 128 20.31 -8.04 8.76
CA LEU A 128 19.69 -7.05 7.86
C LEU A 128 19.44 -5.71 8.57
N GLN A 129 18.89 -5.74 9.77
CA GLN A 129 18.69 -4.53 10.58
C GLN A 129 19.99 -3.81 10.96
N THR A 130 21.11 -4.54 11.07
CA THR A 130 22.45 -3.98 11.33
C THR A 130 23.09 -3.43 10.06
N VAL A 131 22.86 -4.08 8.90
CA VAL A 131 23.23 -3.56 7.57
C VAL A 131 22.61 -2.18 7.34
N LEU A 132 21.31 -2.04 7.56
CA LEU A 132 20.61 -0.76 7.38
C LEU A 132 21.26 0.35 8.21
N VAL A 133 21.57 0.09 9.48
CA VAL A 133 22.28 1.02 10.35
C VAL A 133 23.70 1.33 9.86
N PHE A 134 24.46 0.34 9.38
CA PHE A 134 25.78 0.60 8.82
C PHE A 134 25.69 1.49 7.58
N MET A 135 24.68 1.29 6.73
CA MET A 135 24.44 2.14 5.56
C MET A 135 23.98 3.55 5.94
N ASP A 136 23.10 3.73 6.95
CA ASP A 136 22.73 5.04 7.51
C ASP A 136 23.99 5.80 7.99
N VAL A 137 24.83 5.18 8.82
CA VAL A 137 26.02 5.86 9.37
C VAL A 137 27.04 6.19 8.27
N VAL A 138 27.20 5.32 7.27
CA VAL A 138 28.05 5.60 6.09
C VAL A 138 27.47 6.69 5.19
N ARG A 139 26.14 6.85 5.14
CA ARG A 139 25.48 7.97 4.44
C ARG A 139 25.81 9.29 5.11
N GLU A 140 25.68 9.38 6.43
CA GLU A 140 25.82 10.62 7.20
C GLU A 140 27.26 11.16 7.27
N VAL A 141 28.29 10.32 7.10
CA VAL A 141 29.69 10.75 7.19
C VAL A 141 30.35 10.81 5.79
N PRO A 142 30.58 12.01 5.20
CA PRO A 142 31.03 12.14 3.82
C PRO A 142 32.35 11.44 3.50
N VAL A 143 33.27 11.38 4.48
CA VAL A 143 34.55 10.68 4.34
C VAL A 143 34.34 9.17 4.15
N MET A 144 33.41 8.56 4.90
CA MET A 144 33.07 7.14 4.74
C MET A 144 32.42 6.86 3.38
N ARG A 145 31.60 7.79 2.88
CA ARG A 145 30.84 7.62 1.64
C ARG A 145 31.72 7.31 0.43
N ARG A 146 32.95 7.83 0.37
CA ARG A 146 33.85 7.59 -0.78
C ARG A 146 34.59 6.26 -0.70
N GLU A 147 35.18 5.95 0.45
CA GLU A 147 36.17 4.87 0.58
C GLU A 147 35.59 3.58 1.17
N ILE A 148 34.62 3.70 2.09
CA ILE A 148 33.98 2.55 2.72
C ILE A 148 32.76 2.10 1.90
N ALA A 149 31.90 3.03 1.47
CA ALA A 149 30.66 2.65 0.78
C ALA A 149 30.95 1.90 -0.53
N SER A 150 31.88 2.41 -1.35
CA SER A 150 32.28 1.81 -2.62
C SER A 150 32.79 0.36 -2.49
N ALA A 151 33.50 0.04 -1.40
CA ALA A 151 34.02 -1.31 -1.15
C ALA A 151 33.01 -2.24 -0.47
N GLN A 152 32.15 -1.72 0.42
CA GLN A 152 31.28 -2.55 1.27
C GLN A 152 29.84 -2.67 0.77
N VAL A 153 29.23 -1.59 0.27
CA VAL A 153 27.82 -1.59 -0.16
C VAL A 153 27.54 -2.60 -1.28
N PRO A 154 28.36 -2.71 -2.36
CA PRO A 154 28.13 -3.72 -3.39
C PRO A 154 28.17 -5.17 -2.86
N ARG A 155 29.10 -5.47 -1.94
CA ARG A 155 29.23 -6.79 -1.30
C ARG A 155 28.00 -7.13 -0.44
N ILE A 156 27.48 -6.14 0.28
CA ILE A 156 26.24 -6.28 1.05
C ILE A 156 25.07 -6.52 0.11
N ASN A 157 24.88 -5.67 -0.90
CA ASN A 157 23.77 -5.78 -1.85
C ASN A 157 23.74 -7.15 -2.54
N GLN A 158 24.89 -7.67 -2.95
CA GLN A 158 25.00 -9.00 -3.55
C GLN A 158 24.60 -10.12 -2.57
N ALA A 159 25.00 -10.03 -1.30
CA ALA A 159 24.64 -11.02 -0.28
C ALA A 159 23.15 -10.95 0.12
N VAL A 160 22.58 -9.75 0.19
CA VAL A 160 21.15 -9.54 0.46
C VAL A 160 20.29 -10.02 -0.73
N LEU A 161 20.74 -9.80 -1.97
CA LEU A 161 20.07 -10.31 -3.16
C LEU A 161 20.04 -11.85 -3.18
N ALA A 162 21.18 -12.51 -2.94
CA ALA A 162 21.24 -13.96 -2.86
C ALA A 162 20.39 -14.55 -1.72
N LEU A 163 20.28 -13.83 -0.59
CA LEU A 163 19.36 -14.18 0.49
C LEU A 163 17.89 -14.06 0.06
N ALA A 164 17.52 -12.98 -0.63
CA ALA A 164 16.15 -12.75 -1.12
C ALA A 164 15.76 -13.75 -2.23
N GLU A 165 16.72 -14.23 -3.02
CA GLU A 165 16.52 -15.28 -4.02
C GLU A 165 16.24 -16.66 -3.40
N THR A 166 16.78 -16.93 -2.21
CA THR A 166 16.78 -18.26 -1.56
C THR A 166 15.81 -18.40 -0.38
N SER A 167 15.51 -17.30 0.34
CA SER A 167 14.66 -17.33 1.55
C SER A 167 13.38 -16.52 1.37
N THR A 168 12.27 -17.21 1.10
CA THR A 168 10.93 -16.59 0.98
C THR A 168 10.44 -15.96 2.28
N GLU A 169 10.83 -16.49 3.45
CA GLU A 169 10.43 -15.94 4.75
C GLU A 169 11.06 -14.56 5.04
N LEU A 170 12.27 -14.33 4.53
CA LEU A 170 13.08 -13.13 4.76
C LEU A 170 13.12 -12.19 3.54
N ALA A 171 12.53 -12.59 2.42
CA ALA A 171 12.48 -11.81 1.18
C ALA A 171 11.98 -10.38 1.40
N GLU A 172 10.97 -10.18 2.26
CA GLU A 172 10.43 -8.86 2.62
C GLU A 172 11.50 -7.90 3.17
N SER A 173 12.19 -8.30 4.24
CA SER A 173 13.24 -7.48 4.88
C SER A 173 14.50 -7.35 4.01
N ALA A 174 14.78 -8.37 3.18
CA ALA A 174 15.88 -8.32 2.23
C ALA A 174 15.60 -7.33 1.08
N ILE A 175 14.38 -7.34 0.51
CA ILE A 175 13.91 -6.38 -0.48
C ILE A 175 13.89 -4.96 0.10
N GLU A 176 13.42 -4.77 1.33
CA GLU A 176 13.48 -3.47 2.02
C GLU A 176 14.93 -2.96 2.14
N THR A 177 15.87 -3.84 2.44
CA THR A 177 17.30 -3.51 2.51
C THR A 177 17.90 -3.16 1.14
N LEU A 178 17.52 -3.89 0.08
CA LEU A 178 17.91 -3.57 -1.30
C LEU A 178 17.32 -2.23 -1.75
N MET A 179 16.05 -1.98 -1.46
CA MET A 179 15.34 -0.75 -1.82
C MET A 179 15.91 0.48 -1.10
N TYR A 180 16.30 0.34 0.17
CA TYR A 180 17.04 1.36 0.91
C TYR A 180 18.39 1.67 0.25
N SER A 181 19.13 0.63 -0.14
CA SER A 181 20.44 0.76 -0.80
C SER A 181 20.32 1.38 -2.20
N ALA A 182 19.29 1.00 -2.96
CA ALA A 182 18.95 1.60 -4.27
C ALA A 182 18.67 3.11 -4.16
N TYR A 183 17.94 3.53 -3.12
CA TYR A 183 17.59 4.94 -2.90
C TYR A 183 18.78 5.80 -2.46
N TRP A 184 19.59 5.32 -1.51
CA TRP A 184 20.70 6.12 -0.94
C TRP A 184 22.05 5.96 -1.65
N PHE A 185 22.26 4.85 -2.37
CA PHE A 185 23.51 4.53 -3.07
C PHE A 185 23.26 4.08 -4.53
N PRO A 186 22.45 4.79 -5.34
CA PRO A 186 22.02 4.33 -6.67
C PRO A 186 23.20 3.95 -7.59
N THR A 187 24.26 4.76 -7.62
CA THR A 187 25.48 4.47 -8.41
C THR A 187 26.15 3.15 -8.03
N LEU A 188 26.12 2.76 -6.74
CA LEU A 188 26.68 1.50 -6.26
C LEU A 188 25.69 0.33 -6.39
N PHE A 189 24.40 0.61 -6.47
CA PHE A 189 23.34 -0.38 -6.67
C PHE A 189 23.17 -0.78 -8.14
N ARG A 190 23.43 0.14 -9.08
CA ARG A 190 23.24 -0.03 -10.54
C ARG A 190 23.65 -1.40 -11.13
N PRO A 191 24.80 -2.03 -10.79
CA PRO A 191 25.17 -3.35 -11.33
C PRO A 191 24.22 -4.50 -10.94
N LEU A 192 23.38 -4.29 -9.93
CA LEU A 192 22.42 -5.27 -9.41
C LEU A 192 20.97 -4.89 -9.72
N ALA A 193 20.71 -3.74 -10.36
CA ALA A 193 19.36 -3.23 -10.60
C ALA A 193 18.50 -4.22 -11.40
N THR A 194 18.99 -4.68 -12.55
CA THR A 194 18.26 -5.63 -13.43
C THR A 194 18.01 -6.99 -12.77
N LYS A 195 18.95 -7.49 -11.96
CA LYS A 195 18.76 -8.73 -11.18
C LYS A 195 17.73 -8.55 -10.07
N THR A 196 17.77 -7.42 -9.37
CA THR A 196 16.79 -7.09 -8.33
C THR A 196 15.39 -6.90 -8.91
N GLU A 197 15.29 -6.26 -10.08
CA GLU A 197 14.05 -6.13 -10.85
C GLU A 197 13.52 -7.51 -11.25
N SER A 198 14.34 -8.36 -11.86
CA SER A 198 13.97 -9.74 -12.22
C SER A 198 13.51 -10.56 -11.02
N LEU A 199 14.18 -10.45 -9.86
CA LEU A 199 13.73 -11.07 -8.61
C LEU A 199 12.35 -10.57 -8.18
N CYS A 200 12.13 -9.25 -8.18
CA CYS A 200 10.85 -8.66 -7.76
C CYS A 200 9.73 -9.01 -8.75
N LEU A 201 10.00 -8.99 -10.06
CA LEU A 201 9.06 -9.42 -11.10
C LEU A 201 8.74 -10.91 -11.00
N ARG A 202 9.71 -11.77 -10.65
CA ARG A 202 9.46 -13.19 -10.34
C ARG A 202 8.51 -13.34 -9.15
N ILE A 203 8.73 -12.59 -8.08
CA ILE A 203 7.85 -12.58 -6.88
C ILE A 203 6.44 -12.08 -7.23
N LEU A 204 6.31 -11.03 -8.06
CA LEU A 204 5.01 -10.50 -8.49
C LEU A 204 4.33 -11.45 -9.50
N GLY A 205 5.08 -12.08 -10.40
CA GLY A 205 4.56 -12.86 -11.51
C GLY A 205 4.23 -14.32 -11.18
N ASP A 206 4.97 -14.98 -10.29
CA ASP A 206 4.82 -16.41 -10.02
C ASP A 206 3.57 -16.70 -9.16
N PRO A 207 2.60 -17.50 -9.66
CA PRO A 207 1.46 -17.93 -8.87
C PRO A 207 1.80 -19.03 -7.83
N ALA A 208 2.89 -19.79 -8.03
CA ALA A 208 3.24 -20.92 -7.17
C ALA A 208 3.97 -20.50 -5.88
N THR A 209 4.71 -19.38 -5.90
CA THR A 209 5.38 -18.88 -4.69
C THR A 209 4.35 -18.37 -3.68
N LYS A 210 4.14 -19.11 -2.59
CA LYS A 210 3.27 -18.72 -1.46
C LYS A 210 3.95 -17.68 -0.57
N VAL A 211 4.03 -16.43 -1.04
CA VAL A 211 4.55 -15.29 -0.26
C VAL A 211 3.44 -14.58 0.53
N LYS A 212 3.82 -13.87 1.59
CA LYS A 212 2.95 -12.94 2.32
C LYS A 212 2.57 -11.75 1.44
N THR A 213 1.36 -11.22 1.60
CA THR A 213 0.84 -10.06 0.85
C THR A 213 1.78 -8.84 0.93
N GLU A 214 2.34 -8.57 2.11
CA GLU A 214 3.28 -7.45 2.32
C GLU A 214 4.54 -7.56 1.45
N THR A 215 5.02 -8.79 1.18
CA THR A 215 6.20 -8.99 0.35
C THR A 215 5.94 -8.66 -1.12
N TYR A 216 4.72 -8.87 -1.64
CA TYR A 216 4.36 -8.38 -2.99
C TYR A 216 4.38 -6.85 -3.04
N LYS A 217 3.85 -6.17 -2.02
CA LYS A 217 3.90 -4.71 -1.92
C LYS A 217 5.34 -4.19 -1.89
N ARG A 218 6.22 -4.79 -1.06
CA ARG A 218 7.64 -4.40 -1.03
C ARG A 218 8.37 -4.71 -2.35
N ALA A 219 8.02 -5.80 -3.04
CA ALA A 219 8.56 -6.08 -4.38
C ALA A 219 8.12 -5.02 -5.42
N ALA A 220 6.85 -4.62 -5.40
CA ALA A 220 6.31 -3.53 -6.23
C ALA A 220 6.97 -2.18 -5.92
N GLU A 221 7.09 -1.81 -4.64
CA GLU A 221 7.82 -0.62 -4.19
C GLU A 221 9.29 -0.62 -4.62
N CYS A 222 9.93 -1.79 -4.61
CA CYS A 222 11.31 -1.96 -5.04
C CYS A 222 11.46 -1.73 -6.54
N VAL A 223 10.63 -2.34 -7.40
CA VAL A 223 10.66 -2.08 -8.86
C VAL A 223 10.44 -0.59 -9.14
N ALA A 224 9.50 0.07 -8.44
CA ALA A 224 9.31 1.51 -8.53
C ALA A 224 10.54 2.32 -8.06
N ALA A 225 11.30 1.82 -7.06
CA ALA A 225 12.56 2.43 -6.62
C ALA A 225 13.67 2.30 -7.67
N LEU A 226 13.74 1.15 -8.36
CA LEU A 226 14.80 0.85 -9.34
C LEU A 226 14.75 1.77 -10.56
N CYS A 227 13.58 2.35 -10.88
CA CYS A 227 13.44 3.41 -11.88
C CYS A 227 14.36 4.61 -11.59
N ALA A 228 14.58 4.94 -10.31
CA ALA A 228 15.44 6.06 -9.90
C ALA A 228 16.94 5.71 -9.79
N VAL A 229 17.32 4.43 -9.87
CA VAL A 229 18.74 4.00 -9.80
C VAL A 229 19.52 4.42 -11.05
N GLY A 230 18.81 4.56 -12.17
CA GLY A 230 19.29 5.11 -13.43
C GLY A 230 20.30 4.21 -14.15
N GLY A 231 20.24 4.18 -15.47
CA GLY A 231 21.16 3.43 -16.32
C GLY A 231 21.99 4.35 -17.22
N LYS A 232 22.14 3.94 -18.49
CA LYS A 232 22.38 4.86 -19.60
C LYS A 232 21.08 5.52 -20.09
N VAL A 233 19.93 4.91 -19.76
CA VAL A 233 18.58 5.38 -20.05
C VAL A 233 18.21 6.45 -19.02
N ALA A 234 17.44 7.46 -19.47
CA ALA A 234 16.94 8.52 -18.60
C ALA A 234 15.89 7.97 -17.60
N VAL A 235 15.72 8.64 -16.46
CA VAL A 235 14.85 8.14 -15.37
C VAL A 235 13.38 8.20 -15.80
N GLU A 236 13.02 9.23 -16.55
CA GLU A 236 11.72 9.45 -17.16
C GLU A 236 11.36 8.35 -18.17
N ASP A 237 12.29 7.97 -19.06
CA ASP A 237 12.11 6.90 -20.04
C ASP A 237 11.96 5.54 -19.34
N GLN A 238 12.82 5.26 -18.34
CA GLN A 238 12.77 4.00 -17.60
C GLN A 238 11.46 3.87 -16.81
N TRP A 239 11.05 4.92 -16.09
CA TRP A 239 9.76 4.94 -15.36
C TRP A 239 8.58 4.76 -16.32
N PHE A 240 8.58 5.47 -17.45
CA PHE A 240 7.52 5.35 -18.45
C PHE A 240 7.45 3.94 -19.06
N GLN A 241 8.60 3.36 -19.41
CA GLN A 241 8.69 1.99 -19.92
C GLN A 241 8.14 0.99 -18.90
N VAL A 242 8.49 1.12 -17.62
CA VAL A 242 7.98 0.24 -16.55
C VAL A 242 6.45 0.39 -16.40
N VAL A 243 5.89 1.60 -16.45
CA VAL A 243 4.43 1.81 -16.43
C VAL A 243 3.75 1.18 -17.66
N GLN A 244 4.26 1.41 -18.87
CA GLN A 244 3.70 0.81 -20.10
C GLN A 244 3.76 -0.72 -20.07
N THR A 245 4.89 -1.27 -19.62
CA THR A 245 5.11 -2.72 -19.50
C THR A 245 4.18 -3.34 -18.45
N THR A 246 3.92 -2.63 -17.34
CA THR A 246 2.92 -3.01 -16.34
C THR A 246 1.51 -3.03 -16.93
N LEU A 247 1.12 -1.99 -17.67
CA LEU A 247 -0.19 -1.90 -18.34
C LEU A 247 -0.37 -2.97 -19.42
N GLY A 248 0.67 -3.29 -20.19
CA GLY A 248 0.65 -4.38 -21.16
C GLY A 248 0.52 -5.75 -20.49
N THR A 249 1.14 -5.94 -19.33
CA THR A 249 0.99 -7.17 -18.52
C THR A 249 -0.45 -7.33 -18.02
N ILE A 250 -1.04 -6.27 -17.45
CA ILE A 250 -2.46 -6.27 -17.03
C ILE A 250 -3.38 -6.55 -18.23
N ARG A 251 -3.10 -5.95 -19.40
CA ARG A 251 -3.86 -6.18 -20.64
C ARG A 251 -3.83 -7.64 -21.08
N ARG A 252 -2.66 -8.30 -21.07
CA ARG A 252 -2.53 -9.74 -21.38
C ARG A 252 -3.32 -10.61 -20.40
N CYS A 253 -3.34 -10.27 -19.11
CA CYS A 253 -4.17 -10.97 -18.11
C CYS A 253 -5.68 -10.77 -18.36
N ILE A 254 -6.12 -9.57 -18.73
CA ILE A 254 -7.52 -9.32 -19.13
C ILE A 254 -7.89 -10.12 -20.38
N GLU A 255 -7.00 -10.21 -21.36
CA GLU A 255 -7.21 -10.99 -22.59
C GLU A 255 -7.30 -12.51 -22.32
N HIS A 256 -6.51 -13.01 -21.37
CA HIS A 256 -6.60 -14.39 -20.88
C HIS A 256 -7.94 -14.67 -20.16
N ILE A 257 -8.38 -13.79 -19.26
CA ILE A 257 -9.70 -13.90 -18.59
C ILE A 257 -10.88 -13.82 -19.58
N LEU A 258 -10.73 -13.07 -20.67
CA LEU A 258 -11.72 -12.96 -21.74
C LEU A 258 -11.61 -14.05 -22.82
N CYS A 259 -10.66 -14.98 -22.68
CA CYS A 259 -10.36 -16.06 -23.61
C CYS A 259 -10.28 -15.64 -25.09
N VAL A 260 -9.73 -14.43 -25.33
CA VAL A 260 -9.56 -13.87 -26.68
C VAL A 260 -8.47 -14.66 -27.40
N GLU A 261 -8.78 -15.21 -28.57
CA GLU A 261 -7.86 -16.07 -29.31
C GLU A 261 -6.63 -15.31 -29.80
N ASP A 262 -5.47 -15.95 -29.69
CA ASP A 262 -4.14 -15.38 -29.97
C ASP A 262 -3.89 -15.03 -31.45
N SER A 263 -4.80 -15.44 -32.34
CA SER A 263 -4.73 -15.30 -33.81
C SER A 263 -4.69 -13.85 -34.33
N ALA A 264 -4.83 -12.85 -33.46
CA ALA A 264 -4.71 -11.42 -33.78
C ALA A 264 -3.51 -10.71 -33.09
N ARG A 265 -2.58 -11.45 -32.46
CA ARG A 265 -1.46 -10.84 -31.70
C ARG A 265 -0.32 -10.25 -32.55
N GLU A 266 -0.34 -10.44 -33.86
CA GLU A 266 0.70 -9.94 -34.76
C GLU A 266 0.54 -8.43 -35.05
N SER A 267 1.59 -7.64 -34.76
CA SER A 267 1.87 -6.25 -35.20
C SER A 267 1.73 -5.11 -34.18
N GLY A 268 1.04 -5.29 -33.04
CA GLY A 268 0.92 -4.25 -32.01
C GLY A 268 1.99 -4.35 -30.91
N SER A 269 2.66 -3.25 -30.55
CA SER A 269 3.72 -3.23 -29.53
C SER A 269 3.20 -3.39 -28.07
N ASN A 270 2.59 -4.53 -27.76
CA ASN A 270 2.21 -4.94 -26.42
C ASN A 270 3.46 -5.34 -25.61
N GLN A 271 4.30 -4.35 -25.29
CA GLN A 271 5.35 -4.49 -24.29
C GLN A 271 4.71 -4.90 -22.96
N ALA A 272 5.13 -6.05 -22.44
CA ALA A 272 4.71 -6.58 -21.15
C ALA A 272 5.93 -7.29 -20.53
N PHE A 273 5.90 -7.53 -19.22
CA PHE A 273 7.01 -8.19 -18.56
C PHE A 273 7.11 -9.64 -19.03
N ASP A 274 8.34 -10.12 -19.13
CA ASP A 274 8.64 -11.54 -19.34
C ASP A 274 8.40 -12.28 -18.01
N LEU A 275 7.17 -12.76 -17.84
CA LEU A 275 6.68 -13.45 -16.65
C LEU A 275 6.27 -14.87 -17.03
N PRO A 276 6.30 -15.84 -16.09
CA PRO A 276 5.83 -17.20 -16.34
C PRO A 276 4.46 -17.22 -17.01
N GLU A 277 4.29 -18.08 -18.01
CA GLU A 277 3.02 -18.26 -18.70
C GLU A 277 1.90 -18.63 -17.70
N LEU A 278 0.67 -18.20 -18.00
CA LEU A 278 -0.50 -18.54 -17.20
C LEU A 278 -0.95 -19.96 -17.57
N ASP A 279 -1.53 -20.68 -16.61
CA ASP A 279 -2.07 -22.01 -16.90
C ASP A 279 -3.13 -21.96 -18.00
N GLY A 280 -3.14 -22.98 -18.85
CA GLY A 280 -4.15 -23.18 -19.90
C GLY A 280 -5.46 -23.73 -19.37
N ASP A 281 -5.46 -24.39 -18.20
CA ASP A 281 -6.70 -24.71 -17.49
C ASP A 281 -7.30 -23.43 -16.91
N PHE A 282 -8.43 -23.00 -17.46
CA PHE A 282 -9.16 -21.81 -17.04
C PHE A 282 -9.55 -21.80 -15.55
N ILE A 283 -9.71 -22.98 -14.92
CA ILE A 283 -10.01 -23.10 -13.49
C ILE A 283 -8.86 -22.58 -12.63
N VAL A 284 -7.63 -22.73 -13.12
CA VAL A 284 -6.40 -22.32 -12.43
C VAL A 284 -5.88 -20.98 -12.99
N GLY A 285 -5.79 -20.86 -14.32
CA GLY A 285 -5.23 -19.72 -15.01
C GLY A 285 -6.01 -18.42 -14.83
N MET A 286 -7.34 -18.44 -14.78
CA MET A 286 -8.12 -17.20 -14.59
C MET A 286 -7.93 -16.59 -13.18
N PRO A 287 -7.98 -17.36 -12.07
CA PRO A 287 -7.55 -16.86 -10.75
C PRO A 287 -6.10 -16.36 -10.74
N GLN A 288 -5.16 -17.07 -11.37
CA GLN A 288 -3.76 -16.61 -11.47
C GLN A 288 -3.64 -15.27 -12.22
N ALA A 289 -4.43 -15.08 -13.29
CA ALA A 289 -4.50 -13.83 -14.03
C ALA A 289 -5.07 -12.69 -13.17
N ALA A 290 -6.14 -12.94 -12.41
CA ALA A 290 -6.74 -11.96 -11.51
C ALA A 290 -5.80 -11.56 -10.35
N ASP A 291 -5.05 -12.52 -9.79
CA ASP A 291 -4.02 -12.26 -8.79
C ASP A 291 -2.84 -11.46 -9.36
N ARG A 292 -2.40 -11.81 -10.58
CA ARG A 292 -1.35 -11.07 -11.29
C ARG A 292 -1.80 -9.62 -11.60
N ILE A 293 -3.07 -9.40 -11.94
CA ILE A 293 -3.64 -8.05 -12.10
C ILE A 293 -3.55 -7.25 -10.79
N GLY A 294 -3.89 -7.85 -9.64
CA GLY A 294 -3.75 -7.20 -8.33
C GLY A 294 -2.29 -6.82 -8.03
N ARG A 295 -1.35 -7.74 -8.21
CA ARG A 295 0.09 -7.50 -7.98
C ARG A 295 0.69 -6.46 -8.94
N MET A 296 0.24 -6.42 -10.20
CA MET A 296 0.61 -5.36 -11.15
C MET A 296 -0.07 -4.02 -10.81
N THR A 297 -1.26 -4.05 -10.21
CA THR A 297 -1.93 -2.84 -9.69
C THR A 297 -1.16 -2.27 -8.49
N ASP A 298 -0.64 -3.12 -7.60
CA ASP A 298 0.28 -2.67 -6.53
C ASP A 298 1.55 -2.01 -7.09
N LEU A 299 2.10 -2.52 -8.20
CA LEU A 299 3.22 -1.89 -8.90
C LEU A 299 2.83 -0.52 -9.49
N LEU A 300 1.67 -0.39 -10.14
CA LEU A 300 1.16 0.93 -10.56
C LEU A 300 0.97 1.88 -9.37
N VAL A 301 0.42 1.39 -8.25
CA VAL A 301 0.24 2.20 -7.05
C VAL A 301 1.59 2.70 -6.53
N ALA A 302 2.61 1.84 -6.46
CA ALA A 302 3.96 2.23 -6.09
C ALA A 302 4.59 3.26 -7.05
N LEU A 303 4.43 3.07 -8.37
CA LEU A 303 4.97 3.98 -9.40
C LEU A 303 4.35 5.37 -9.36
N PHE A 304 3.07 5.50 -9.03
CA PHE A 304 2.33 6.78 -8.97
C PHE A 304 2.36 7.47 -7.60
N THR A 305 2.64 6.74 -6.51
CA THR A 305 2.72 7.32 -5.15
C THR A 305 4.14 7.65 -4.70
N ARG A 306 5.15 6.98 -5.25
CA ARG A 306 6.55 7.23 -4.93
C ARG A 306 7.03 8.55 -5.58
N PRO A 307 7.67 9.45 -4.82
CA PRO A 307 8.23 10.68 -5.40
C PRO A 307 9.40 10.36 -6.34
N VAL A 308 9.38 10.98 -7.52
CA VAL A 308 10.48 11.00 -8.49
C VAL A 308 11.04 12.42 -8.53
N ASN A 309 12.37 12.56 -8.61
CA ASN A 309 13.05 13.88 -8.63
C ASN A 309 13.13 14.51 -10.03
N VAL A 310 12.32 14.01 -10.98
CA VAL A 310 12.32 14.37 -12.40
C VAL A 310 10.86 14.36 -12.85
N ASP A 311 10.49 15.28 -13.74
CA ASP A 311 9.16 15.32 -14.36
C ASP A 311 8.99 14.11 -15.30
N VAL A 312 7.96 13.29 -15.07
CA VAL A 312 7.70 12.06 -15.84
C VAL A 312 6.40 12.15 -16.66
N PRO A 313 6.38 11.68 -17.92
CA PRO A 313 5.19 11.74 -18.78
C PRO A 313 4.18 10.65 -18.37
N ALA A 314 3.24 10.95 -17.48
CA ALA A 314 2.25 9.98 -17.01
C ALA A 314 1.23 9.57 -18.10
N PRO A 315 1.11 8.27 -18.45
CA PRO A 315 0.16 7.79 -19.47
C PRO A 315 -1.27 7.62 -18.91
N VAL A 316 -1.85 8.71 -18.37
CA VAL A 316 -3.15 8.71 -17.67
C VAL A 316 -4.25 8.02 -18.48
N ASP A 317 -4.38 8.37 -19.76
CA ASP A 317 -5.33 7.76 -20.69
C ASP A 317 -5.19 6.22 -20.79
N GLY A 318 -3.95 5.73 -20.88
CA GLY A 318 -3.67 4.29 -20.95
C GLY A 318 -4.11 3.54 -19.69
N VAL A 319 -3.87 4.14 -18.51
CA VAL A 319 -4.31 3.58 -17.23
C VAL A 319 -5.84 3.59 -17.11
N VAL A 320 -6.51 4.69 -17.49
CA VAL A 320 -7.99 4.80 -17.48
C VAL A 320 -8.62 3.80 -18.46
N ARG A 321 -8.06 3.62 -19.67
CA ARG A 321 -8.53 2.62 -20.64
C ARG A 321 -8.38 1.19 -20.12
N VAL A 322 -7.25 0.84 -19.48
CA VAL A 322 -7.06 -0.49 -18.89
C VAL A 322 -8.02 -0.72 -17.72
N ALA A 323 -8.18 0.24 -16.81
CA ALA A 323 -9.14 0.15 -15.71
C ALA A 323 -10.59 0.02 -16.22
N SER A 324 -10.95 0.71 -17.30
CA SER A 324 -12.27 0.61 -17.95
C SER A 324 -12.49 -0.77 -18.58
N ARG A 325 -11.49 -1.31 -19.29
CA ARG A 325 -11.56 -2.66 -19.89
C ARG A 325 -11.64 -3.74 -18.81
N LEU A 326 -10.94 -3.57 -17.69
CA LEU A 326 -10.99 -4.45 -16.52
C LEU A 326 -12.39 -4.45 -15.88
N ALA A 327 -13.00 -3.27 -15.72
CA ALA A 327 -14.37 -3.11 -15.23
C ALA A 327 -15.44 -3.67 -16.20
N LEU A 328 -15.17 -3.69 -17.50
CA LEU A 328 -16.07 -4.30 -18.50
C LEU A 328 -15.91 -5.81 -18.64
N ALA A 329 -14.81 -6.40 -18.15
CA ALA A 329 -14.47 -7.80 -18.45
C ALA A 329 -15.57 -8.82 -18.06
N PRO A 330 -16.24 -8.72 -16.89
CA PRO A 330 -17.35 -9.62 -16.56
C PRO A 330 -18.54 -9.51 -17.53
N MET A 331 -18.93 -8.28 -17.89
CA MET A 331 -20.02 -8.05 -18.85
C MET A 331 -19.67 -8.56 -20.26
N LEU A 332 -18.40 -8.44 -20.67
CA LEU A 332 -17.95 -8.95 -21.97
C LEU A 332 -17.96 -10.48 -22.03
N ALA A 333 -17.62 -11.16 -20.93
CA ALA A 333 -17.73 -12.61 -20.82
C ALA A 333 -19.19 -13.08 -20.88
N GLU A 334 -20.10 -12.41 -20.16
CA GLU A 334 -21.55 -12.71 -20.18
C GLU A 334 -22.20 -12.53 -21.56
N ASN A 335 -21.80 -11.50 -22.32
CA ASN A 335 -22.35 -11.19 -23.64
C ASN A 335 -21.69 -11.96 -24.80
N SER A 336 -20.72 -12.83 -24.50
CA SER A 336 -20.05 -13.64 -25.51
C SER A 336 -21.00 -14.65 -26.16
N LYS A 337 -20.98 -14.73 -27.50
CA LYS A 337 -21.90 -15.60 -28.26
C LYS A 337 -21.55 -17.10 -28.16
N THR A 338 -20.38 -17.42 -27.65
CA THR A 338 -19.87 -18.79 -27.46
C THR A 338 -19.95 -19.15 -25.98
N PRO A 339 -20.92 -20.00 -25.56
CA PRO A 339 -21.02 -20.46 -24.17
C PRO A 339 -19.88 -21.43 -23.84
N ARG A 340 -18.70 -20.89 -23.53
CA ARG A 340 -17.58 -21.64 -22.96
C ARG A 340 -17.82 -21.80 -21.46
N ALA A 341 -17.51 -22.98 -20.91
CA ALA A 341 -17.60 -23.24 -19.47
C ALA A 341 -16.73 -22.26 -18.66
N GLU A 342 -15.64 -21.80 -19.27
CA GLU A 342 -14.73 -20.72 -18.87
C GLU A 342 -15.46 -19.47 -18.36
N HIS A 343 -16.50 -19.01 -19.07
CA HIS A 343 -17.21 -17.77 -18.72
C HIS A 343 -18.01 -17.88 -17.42
N GLY A 344 -18.25 -19.09 -16.88
CA GLY A 344 -18.87 -19.27 -15.57
C GLY A 344 -17.99 -18.83 -14.39
N ILE A 345 -16.67 -18.69 -14.58
CA ILE A 345 -15.74 -18.26 -13.53
C ILE A 345 -15.59 -16.75 -13.46
N VAL A 346 -15.74 -16.04 -14.58
CA VAL A 346 -15.52 -14.58 -14.64
C VAL A 346 -16.45 -13.80 -13.68
N PRO A 347 -17.75 -14.13 -13.53
CA PRO A 347 -18.60 -13.49 -12.52
C PRO A 347 -18.14 -13.72 -11.06
N MET A 348 -17.48 -14.85 -10.76
CA MET A 348 -16.93 -15.10 -9.42
C MET A 348 -15.69 -14.24 -9.15
N LEU A 349 -14.90 -13.94 -10.18
CA LEU A 349 -13.73 -13.06 -10.10
C LEU A 349 -14.10 -11.56 -10.15
N ALA A 350 -15.31 -11.23 -10.64
CA ALA A 350 -15.75 -9.84 -10.86
C ALA A 350 -15.50 -8.88 -9.68
N PRO A 351 -15.77 -9.23 -8.39
CA PRO A 351 -15.48 -8.34 -7.27
C PRO A 351 -14.00 -7.98 -7.12
N GLN A 352 -13.09 -8.92 -7.40
CA GLN A 352 -11.65 -8.68 -7.41
C GLN A 352 -11.27 -7.75 -8.56
N LEU A 353 -11.74 -8.03 -9.78
CA LEU A 353 -11.47 -7.20 -10.96
C LEU A 353 -11.97 -5.76 -10.79
N TYR A 354 -13.17 -5.56 -10.23
CA TYR A 354 -13.71 -4.24 -9.91
C TYR A 354 -12.88 -3.50 -8.86
N ARG A 355 -12.44 -4.19 -7.80
CA ARG A 355 -11.59 -3.59 -6.76
C ARG A 355 -10.25 -3.13 -7.32
N GLU A 356 -9.60 -3.92 -8.19
CA GLU A 356 -8.34 -3.52 -8.81
C GLU A 356 -8.55 -2.35 -9.81
N ALA A 357 -9.64 -2.34 -10.58
CA ALA A 357 -10.01 -1.19 -11.41
C ALA A 357 -10.24 0.09 -10.58
N ILE A 358 -10.93 -0.02 -9.44
CA ILE A 358 -11.13 1.09 -8.48
C ILE A 358 -9.78 1.57 -7.91
N ARG A 359 -8.87 0.66 -7.55
CA ARG A 359 -7.53 1.00 -7.03
C ARG A 359 -6.69 1.75 -8.08
N MET A 360 -6.71 1.31 -9.34
CA MET A 360 -6.06 2.01 -10.46
C MET A 360 -6.61 3.43 -10.64
N LEU A 361 -7.93 3.61 -10.61
CA LEU A 361 -8.56 4.93 -10.73
C LEU A 361 -8.27 5.83 -9.52
N ALA A 362 -8.31 5.28 -8.30
CA ALA A 362 -8.02 6.01 -7.08
C ALA A 362 -6.60 6.56 -7.03
N VAL A 363 -5.59 5.78 -7.45
CA VAL A 363 -4.21 6.25 -7.45
C VAL A 363 -3.96 7.32 -8.52
N LEU A 364 -4.59 7.24 -9.70
CA LEU A 364 -4.55 8.34 -10.68
C LEU A 364 -5.14 9.63 -10.09
N VAL A 365 -6.32 9.54 -9.49
CA VAL A 365 -7.01 10.69 -8.89
C VAL A 365 -6.18 11.31 -7.76
N PHE A 366 -5.49 10.50 -6.96
CA PHE A 366 -4.62 10.97 -5.89
C PHE A 366 -3.32 11.62 -6.40
N SER A 367 -2.70 11.06 -7.43
CA SER A 367 -1.37 11.46 -7.92
C SER A 367 -1.40 12.59 -8.95
N MET A 368 -2.36 12.60 -9.87
CA MET A 368 -2.38 13.50 -11.03
C MET A 368 -3.07 14.85 -10.76
N GLY A 369 -3.93 14.94 -9.74
CA GLY A 369 -4.67 16.16 -9.39
C GLY A 369 -5.40 16.75 -10.60
N CYS A 370 -5.22 18.06 -10.85
CA CYS A 370 -5.89 18.78 -11.94
C CYS A 370 -5.68 18.16 -13.34
N ASN A 371 -4.60 17.38 -13.56
CA ASN A 371 -4.37 16.74 -14.86
C ASN A 371 -5.41 15.65 -15.20
N MET A 372 -6.28 15.27 -14.26
CA MET A 372 -7.40 14.35 -14.49
C MET A 372 -8.61 14.97 -15.18
N TYR A 373 -8.76 16.31 -15.25
CA TYR A 373 -9.97 16.95 -15.78
C TYR A 373 -10.45 16.41 -17.15
N PRO A 374 -9.57 16.19 -18.16
CA PRO A 374 -9.98 15.63 -19.46
C PRO A 374 -10.54 14.20 -19.39
N PHE A 375 -10.23 13.46 -18.32
CA PHE A 375 -10.53 12.04 -18.18
C PHE A 375 -11.72 11.76 -17.24
N LEU A 376 -12.23 12.77 -16.52
CA LEU A 376 -13.30 12.58 -15.53
C LEU A 376 -14.56 11.92 -16.11
N GLY A 377 -14.95 12.26 -17.34
CA GLY A 377 -16.07 11.62 -18.03
C GLY A 377 -15.86 10.12 -18.30
N ASN A 378 -14.62 9.70 -18.56
CA ASN A 378 -14.28 8.28 -18.70
C ASN A 378 -14.30 7.59 -17.33
N VAL A 379 -13.68 8.19 -16.30
CA VAL A 379 -13.69 7.68 -14.92
C VAL A 379 -15.11 7.50 -14.39
N ALA A 380 -15.98 8.49 -14.61
CA ALA A 380 -17.38 8.44 -14.20
C ALA A 380 -18.19 7.37 -14.95
N ARG A 381 -17.91 7.14 -16.25
CA ARG A 381 -18.48 6.03 -17.02
C ARG A 381 -18.04 4.68 -16.44
N THR A 382 -16.75 4.50 -16.12
CA THR A 382 -16.24 3.28 -15.49
C THR A 382 -16.93 3.00 -14.15
N ILE A 383 -17.10 4.05 -13.32
CA ILE A 383 -17.82 3.99 -12.05
C ILE A 383 -19.29 3.57 -12.26
N GLY A 384 -19.95 4.11 -13.29
CA GLY A 384 -21.29 3.69 -13.70
C GLY A 384 -21.37 2.20 -14.05
N THR A 385 -20.48 1.72 -14.91
CA THR A 385 -20.37 0.29 -15.27
C THR A 385 -20.19 -0.59 -14.05
N ILE A 386 -19.27 -0.23 -13.14
CA ILE A 386 -19.07 -0.99 -11.91
C ILE A 386 -20.35 -1.00 -11.07
N ASN A 387 -20.97 0.16 -10.83
CA ASN A 387 -22.21 0.28 -10.03
C ASN A 387 -23.34 -0.61 -10.56
N THR A 388 -23.54 -0.66 -11.88
CA THR A 388 -24.61 -1.48 -12.49
C THR A 388 -24.40 -2.98 -12.31
N THR A 389 -23.16 -3.43 -12.09
CA THR A 389 -22.80 -4.87 -12.04
C THR A 389 -22.28 -5.31 -10.65
N SER A 390 -21.94 -4.38 -9.76
CA SER A 390 -21.34 -4.67 -8.44
C SER A 390 -22.37 -4.92 -7.32
N VAL A 391 -23.67 -4.89 -7.62
CA VAL A 391 -24.79 -4.96 -6.67
C VAL A 391 -24.67 -6.14 -5.67
N SER A 392 -23.96 -7.21 -6.03
CA SER A 392 -23.79 -8.40 -5.18
C SER A 392 -22.63 -8.35 -4.17
N SER A 393 -21.74 -7.34 -4.19
CA SER A 393 -20.51 -7.36 -3.37
C SER A 393 -20.31 -6.10 -2.51
N PRO A 394 -20.50 -6.17 -1.18
CA PRO A 394 -20.44 -4.99 -0.31
C PRO A 394 -19.03 -4.39 -0.21
N THR A 395 -17.98 -5.19 -0.33
CA THR A 395 -16.58 -4.71 -0.32
C THR A 395 -16.27 -3.88 -1.57
N THR A 396 -16.78 -4.27 -2.73
CA THR A 396 -16.69 -3.48 -3.96
C THR A 396 -17.45 -2.18 -3.84
N THR A 397 -18.68 -2.19 -3.32
CA THR A 397 -19.49 -0.98 -3.12
C THR A 397 -18.81 0.01 -2.16
N VAL A 398 -18.23 -0.46 -1.05
CA VAL A 398 -17.43 0.39 -0.13
C VAL A 398 -16.25 1.03 -0.84
N ALA A 399 -15.51 0.28 -1.66
CA ALA A 399 -14.39 0.81 -2.43
C ALA A 399 -14.86 1.83 -3.49
N LEU A 400 -15.99 1.56 -4.15
CA LEU A 400 -16.59 2.43 -5.17
C LEU A 400 -17.03 3.77 -4.57
N TYR A 401 -17.75 3.76 -3.45
CA TYR A 401 -18.18 4.98 -2.76
C TYR A 401 -17.00 5.75 -2.16
N SER A 402 -15.93 5.06 -1.75
CA SER A 402 -14.67 5.70 -1.35
C SER A 402 -13.97 6.41 -2.52
N LEU A 403 -13.98 5.82 -3.73
CA LEU A 403 -13.48 6.46 -4.95
C LEU A 403 -14.35 7.65 -5.36
N ILE A 404 -15.68 7.51 -5.34
CA ILE A 404 -16.60 8.62 -5.65
C ILE A 404 -16.35 9.78 -4.70
N ARG A 405 -16.32 9.53 -3.38
CA ARG A 405 -15.95 10.52 -2.36
C ARG A 405 -14.64 11.23 -2.72
N LEU A 406 -13.57 10.48 -2.99
CA LEU A 406 -12.26 11.03 -3.34
C LEU A 406 -12.32 11.91 -4.61
N CYS A 407 -13.06 11.50 -5.64
CA CYS A 407 -13.27 12.30 -6.84
C CYS A 407 -14.06 13.59 -6.55
N VAL A 408 -15.08 13.54 -5.70
CA VAL A 408 -15.89 14.70 -5.32
C VAL A 408 -15.10 15.70 -4.48
N GLU A 409 -14.35 15.24 -3.47
CA GLU A 409 -13.45 16.07 -2.66
C GLU A 409 -12.36 16.76 -3.50
N ARG A 410 -11.95 16.15 -4.63
CA ARG A 410 -10.87 16.66 -5.50
C ARG A 410 -11.33 17.55 -6.64
N TYR A 411 -12.45 17.23 -7.29
CA TYR A 411 -12.90 17.89 -8.52
C TYR A 411 -14.25 18.61 -8.38
N GLY A 412 -14.97 18.36 -7.29
CA GLY A 412 -16.28 18.94 -7.03
C GLY A 412 -17.23 18.80 -8.21
N TYR A 413 -17.84 19.92 -8.59
CA TYR A 413 -18.92 19.99 -9.58
C TYR A 413 -18.56 19.33 -10.92
N GLY A 414 -17.31 19.51 -11.37
CA GLY A 414 -16.83 18.97 -12.65
C GLY A 414 -16.82 17.45 -12.73
N PHE A 415 -16.78 16.73 -11.61
CA PHE A 415 -16.90 15.27 -11.59
C PHE A 415 -18.36 14.81 -11.43
N VAL A 416 -19.13 15.43 -10.53
CA VAL A 416 -20.51 14.97 -10.22
C VAL A 416 -21.45 15.15 -11.42
N VAL A 417 -21.26 16.18 -12.24
CA VAL A 417 -22.02 16.36 -13.50
C VAL A 417 -21.74 15.25 -14.53
N CYS A 418 -20.57 14.59 -14.46
CA CYS A 418 -20.26 13.44 -15.31
C CYS A 418 -20.77 12.10 -14.73
N LEU A 419 -21.21 12.07 -13.47
CA LEU A 419 -21.62 10.84 -12.79
C LEU A 419 -23.02 10.41 -13.24
N PRO A 420 -23.24 9.15 -13.65
CA PRO A 420 -24.57 8.69 -14.05
C PRO A 420 -25.57 8.80 -12.89
N ARG A 421 -26.79 9.25 -13.21
CA ARG A 421 -27.85 9.47 -12.20
C ARG A 421 -28.14 8.21 -11.38
N ASP A 422 -28.06 7.04 -12.01
CA ASP A 422 -28.30 5.75 -11.37
C ASP A 422 -27.33 5.51 -10.19
N VAL A 423 -26.08 5.95 -10.30
CA VAL A 423 -25.08 5.85 -9.22
C VAL A 423 -25.45 6.77 -8.06
N LEU A 424 -25.94 7.98 -8.34
CA LEU A 424 -26.43 8.90 -7.30
C LEU A 424 -27.64 8.32 -6.55
N SER A 425 -28.58 7.68 -7.25
CA SER A 425 -29.67 6.95 -6.60
C SER A 425 -29.16 5.75 -5.79
N SER A 426 -28.24 4.93 -6.31
CA SER A 426 -27.65 3.79 -5.57
C SER A 426 -26.99 4.24 -4.27
N ILE A 427 -26.21 5.32 -4.29
CA ILE A 427 -25.61 5.89 -3.07
C ILE A 427 -26.70 6.27 -2.05
N ILE A 428 -27.75 6.96 -2.50
CA ILE A 428 -28.85 7.42 -1.62
C ILE A 428 -29.68 6.23 -1.11
N ASP A 429 -29.87 5.18 -1.91
CA ASP A 429 -30.53 3.93 -1.55
C ASP A 429 -29.71 3.10 -0.55
N ASP A 430 -28.39 3.03 -0.71
CA ASP A 430 -27.49 2.38 0.26
C ASP A 430 -27.31 3.17 1.57
N THR A 431 -27.78 4.42 1.68
CA THR A 431 -27.93 5.06 3.00
C THR A 431 -29.06 4.45 3.82
N GLN A 432 -29.98 3.68 3.20
CA GLN A 432 -31.04 3.02 3.93
C GLN A 432 -30.46 1.89 4.80
N ALA A 433 -30.58 2.10 6.10
CA ALA A 433 -30.63 1.07 7.11
C ALA A 433 -31.49 -0.12 6.65
N GLN A 434 -30.85 -1.20 6.17
CA GLN A 434 -31.57 -2.40 5.76
C GLN A 434 -32.27 -3.00 6.97
N SER A 435 -33.58 -2.76 7.07
CA SER A 435 -34.45 -3.50 7.98
C SER A 435 -34.50 -4.94 7.48
N SER A 436 -33.76 -5.83 8.13
CA SER A 436 -33.83 -7.26 7.84
C SER A 436 -35.22 -7.76 8.21
N ARG A 437 -36.16 -7.74 7.26
CA ARG A 437 -37.50 -8.31 7.41
C ARG A 437 -37.31 -9.83 7.46
N ALA A 438 -37.20 -10.35 8.68
CA ALA A 438 -36.83 -11.74 8.94
C ALA A 438 -37.54 -12.69 7.98
N VAL A 439 -36.78 -13.30 7.08
CA VAL A 439 -37.31 -14.23 6.08
C VAL A 439 -37.94 -15.38 6.85
N LYS A 440 -39.24 -15.64 6.61
CA LYS A 440 -39.95 -16.77 7.22
C LYS A 440 -39.47 -18.10 6.61
N VAL A 441 -38.24 -18.50 6.92
CA VAL A 441 -37.70 -19.83 6.61
C VAL A 441 -38.22 -20.82 7.66
N ALA A 442 -39.53 -21.11 7.60
CA ALA A 442 -40.16 -22.28 8.22
C ALA A 442 -41.68 -22.30 7.93
N ALA A 443 -42.10 -22.94 6.82
CA ALA A 443 -43.37 -23.70 6.71
C ALA A 443 -43.66 -24.26 5.29
N ASP A 444 -42.67 -24.69 4.50
CA ASP A 444 -42.92 -25.44 3.24
C ASP A 444 -42.07 -26.72 3.17
N SER A 445 -42.38 -27.68 4.05
CA SER A 445 -41.84 -29.05 4.05
C SER A 445 -42.73 -30.00 4.86
N ALA A 446 -44.03 -30.06 4.56
CA ALA A 446 -44.96 -31.02 5.19
C ALA A 446 -46.23 -31.33 4.36
N SER A 447 -46.12 -31.49 3.04
CA SER A 447 -47.22 -31.99 2.20
C SER A 447 -47.03 -33.48 1.87
N GLY A 448 -47.54 -34.38 2.73
CA GLY A 448 -47.41 -35.83 2.52
C GLY A 448 -48.27 -36.70 3.43
N LEU A 449 -49.50 -37.02 3.00
CA LEU A 449 -50.42 -38.05 3.50
C LEU A 449 -50.81 -37.97 5.01
N SER A 450 -52.09 -37.78 5.38
CA SER A 450 -53.10 -38.84 5.21
C SER A 450 -54.51 -38.46 5.73
N THR A 451 -55.53 -38.79 4.92
CA THR A 451 -56.93 -39.16 5.29
C THR A 451 -57.90 -38.16 5.98
N PRO A 452 -59.23 -38.23 5.67
CA PRO A 452 -60.23 -37.31 6.21
C PRO A 452 -61.10 -37.90 7.34
N LYS A 453 -61.52 -37.10 8.34
CA LYS A 453 -62.74 -37.39 9.13
C LYS A 453 -63.41 -36.18 9.80
N LYS A 454 -64.62 -35.89 9.29
CA LYS A 454 -65.83 -35.30 9.90
C LYS A 454 -65.80 -34.68 11.33
N ARG A 455 -66.44 -33.51 11.38
CA ARG A 455 -67.36 -32.98 12.42
C ARG A 455 -66.79 -32.60 13.80
N GLY A 456 -66.75 -31.28 14.04
CA GLY A 456 -66.77 -30.65 15.36
C GLY A 456 -67.29 -29.22 15.24
N SER A 457 -68.42 -28.90 15.86
CA SER A 457 -69.07 -27.59 15.75
C SER A 457 -68.63 -26.65 16.86
N GLY A 458 -68.28 -25.41 16.50
CA GLY A 458 -68.71 -24.23 17.26
C GLY A 458 -67.65 -23.47 18.06
N ARG A 459 -67.67 -22.14 17.84
CA ARG A 459 -67.47 -21.12 18.88
C ARG A 459 -66.04 -20.90 19.41
N SER A 460 -65.08 -20.61 18.52
CA SER A 460 -63.91 -19.78 18.86
C SER A 460 -63.38 -18.98 17.66
N GLN A 461 -64.17 -18.01 17.19
CA GLN A 461 -63.80 -17.13 16.07
C GLN A 461 -64.12 -15.66 16.41
N ARG A 462 -63.52 -15.15 17.49
CA ARG A 462 -63.52 -13.71 17.80
C ARG A 462 -62.28 -13.18 18.55
N GLN A 463 -61.45 -14.04 19.15
CA GLN A 463 -60.17 -13.62 19.75
C GLN A 463 -58.96 -13.73 18.79
N ALA A 464 -59.02 -14.61 17.77
CA ALA A 464 -57.93 -14.76 16.80
C ALA A 464 -57.72 -13.52 15.90
N ALA A 465 -58.74 -12.68 15.72
CA ALA A 465 -58.64 -11.45 14.92
C ALA A 465 -57.99 -10.29 15.68
N GLN A 466 -58.01 -10.27 17.02
CA GLN A 466 -57.38 -9.21 17.81
C GLN A 466 -55.90 -9.51 18.12
N MET A 467 -55.52 -10.78 18.30
CA MET A 467 -54.10 -11.14 18.47
C MET A 467 -53.29 -11.11 17.16
N ALA A 468 -53.93 -11.25 16.00
CA ALA A 468 -53.24 -11.14 14.71
C ALA A 468 -52.78 -9.69 14.41
N ASP A 469 -53.59 -8.69 14.77
CA ASP A 469 -53.31 -7.27 14.52
C ASP A 469 -52.23 -6.72 15.47
N GLU A 470 -52.24 -7.19 16.73
CA GLU A 470 -51.24 -6.82 17.74
C GLU A 470 -49.85 -7.46 17.48
N GLN A 471 -49.79 -8.63 16.83
CA GLN A 471 -48.53 -9.26 16.42
C GLN A 471 -47.97 -8.73 15.10
N LEU A 472 -48.78 -8.14 14.22
CA LEU A 472 -48.31 -7.46 13.01
C LEU A 472 -47.76 -6.05 13.31
N SER A 473 -48.24 -5.39 14.37
CA SER A 473 -47.81 -4.05 14.77
C SER A 473 -46.50 -3.98 15.60
N ARG A 474 -45.88 -5.14 15.91
CA ARG A 474 -44.58 -5.23 16.61
C ARG A 474 -43.49 -5.90 15.78
N GLY A 475 -43.53 -5.69 14.46
CA GLY A 475 -42.39 -5.97 13.57
C GLY A 475 -41.22 -5.03 13.87
N HIS A 476 -40.39 -5.39 14.86
CA HIS A 476 -39.20 -4.61 15.21
C HIS A 476 -38.23 -4.62 14.02
N LEU A 477 -38.05 -3.45 13.40
CA LEU A 477 -37.16 -3.26 12.27
C LEU A 477 -35.71 -3.36 12.76
N HIS A 478 -35.12 -4.55 12.66
CA HIS A 478 -33.71 -4.71 12.97
C HIS A 478 -32.88 -4.12 11.84
N VAL A 479 -32.47 -2.88 12.05
CA VAL A 479 -31.49 -2.16 11.23
C VAL A 479 -30.12 -2.81 11.42
N GLN A 480 -29.54 -3.30 10.33
CA GLN A 480 -28.14 -3.72 10.31
C GLN A 480 -27.29 -2.66 9.61
N TYR A 481 -26.36 -2.07 10.38
CA TYR A 481 -25.35 -1.16 9.86
C TYR A 481 -24.26 -1.97 9.17
N THR A 482 -24.03 -1.67 7.89
CA THR A 482 -22.98 -2.27 7.08
C THR A 482 -21.91 -1.22 6.79
N ASP A 483 -20.68 -1.68 6.48
CA ASP A 483 -19.62 -0.79 5.99
C ASP A 483 -20.08 0.02 4.76
N VAL A 484 -20.99 -0.54 3.95
CA VAL A 484 -21.61 0.10 2.78
C VAL A 484 -22.40 1.35 3.16
N VAL A 485 -23.28 1.28 4.18
CA VAL A 485 -24.05 2.45 4.66
C VAL A 485 -23.11 3.57 5.11
N HIS A 486 -22.02 3.21 5.82
CA HIS A 486 -21.02 4.20 6.25
C HIS A 486 -20.28 4.83 5.06
N ALA A 487 -19.87 4.03 4.07
CA ALA A 487 -19.22 4.54 2.85
C ALA A 487 -20.18 5.42 2.01
N ALA A 488 -21.44 5.02 1.89
CA ALA A 488 -22.49 5.77 1.21
C ALA A 488 -22.72 7.14 1.86
N LEU A 489 -22.87 7.19 3.20
CA LEU A 489 -23.02 8.45 3.94
C LEU A 489 -21.80 9.38 3.80
N ASN A 490 -20.57 8.84 3.76
CA ASN A 490 -19.38 9.65 3.49
C ASN A 490 -19.35 10.19 2.04
N ALA A 491 -19.80 9.42 1.05
CA ALA A 491 -19.92 9.89 -0.33
C ALA A 491 -21.01 10.97 -0.48
N VAL A 492 -22.16 10.77 0.18
CA VAL A 492 -23.23 11.78 0.31
C VAL A 492 -22.70 13.07 0.93
N LEU A 493 -21.95 12.98 2.05
CA LEU A 493 -21.41 14.15 2.73
C LEU A 493 -20.54 14.98 1.78
N ALA A 494 -19.61 14.34 1.07
CA ALA A 494 -18.77 15.01 0.07
C ALA A 494 -19.61 15.66 -1.05
N ILE A 495 -20.67 14.99 -1.53
CA ILE A 495 -21.57 15.54 -2.56
C ILE A 495 -22.32 16.78 -2.04
N LEU A 496 -22.78 16.78 -0.79
CA LEU A 496 -23.45 17.91 -0.15
C LEU A 496 -22.49 19.08 0.12
N GLU A 497 -21.27 18.81 0.59
CA GLU A 497 -20.27 19.83 0.93
C GLU A 497 -19.65 20.50 -0.30
N HIS A 498 -19.41 19.75 -1.39
CA HIS A 498 -18.72 20.26 -2.57
C HIS A 498 -19.62 20.55 -3.78
N THR A 499 -20.80 19.92 -3.87
CA THR A 499 -21.63 19.92 -5.10
C THR A 499 -23.15 19.95 -4.87
N PRO A 500 -23.68 20.71 -3.90
CA PRO A 500 -25.07 20.57 -3.49
C PRO A 500 -26.08 20.82 -4.62
N SER A 501 -25.78 21.75 -5.52
CA SER A 501 -26.66 22.15 -6.64
C SER A 501 -26.75 21.12 -7.78
N VAL A 502 -25.99 20.01 -7.74
CA VAL A 502 -26.08 18.93 -8.74
C VAL A 502 -27.19 17.94 -8.40
N LEU A 503 -27.56 17.84 -7.12
CA LEU A 503 -28.69 17.03 -6.68
C LEU A 503 -30.00 17.72 -7.08
N GLY A 504 -30.68 17.17 -8.10
CA GLY A 504 -32.03 17.61 -8.43
C GLY A 504 -32.97 17.40 -7.23
N THR A 505 -33.94 18.31 -7.08
CA THR A 505 -34.81 18.42 -5.89
C THR A 505 -35.41 17.09 -5.42
N GLU A 506 -35.77 16.19 -6.34
CA GLU A 506 -36.28 14.85 -6.02
C GLU A 506 -35.26 13.95 -5.28
N LEU A 507 -34.02 13.85 -5.78
CA LEU A 507 -32.98 13.11 -5.08
C LEU A 507 -32.65 13.79 -3.75
N ARG A 508 -32.78 15.11 -3.71
CA ARG A 508 -32.46 15.89 -2.53
C ARG A 508 -33.47 15.75 -1.40
N THR A 509 -34.77 15.85 -1.68
CA THR A 509 -35.85 15.61 -0.70
C THR A 509 -35.84 14.17 -0.20
N GLN A 510 -35.53 13.20 -1.07
CA GLN A 510 -35.33 11.81 -0.67
C GLN A 510 -34.15 11.66 0.30
N LEU A 511 -32.99 12.25 0.01
CA LEU A 511 -31.84 12.21 0.90
C LEU A 511 -32.13 12.87 2.26
N ASP A 512 -32.69 14.07 2.23
CA ASP A 512 -33.00 14.89 3.41
C ASP A 512 -34.01 14.19 4.32
N SER A 513 -35.07 13.61 3.75
CA SER A 513 -36.05 12.82 4.51
C SER A 513 -35.44 11.53 5.07
N ARG A 514 -34.52 10.86 4.37
CA ARG A 514 -33.83 9.65 4.87
C ARG A 514 -32.91 9.97 6.06
N VAL A 515 -32.02 10.96 5.93
CA VAL A 515 -31.09 11.37 7.00
C VAL A 515 -31.86 11.83 8.24
N LEU A 516 -32.90 12.64 8.04
CA LEU A 516 -33.75 13.09 9.14
C LEU A 516 -34.53 11.93 9.80
N THR A 517 -35.05 10.99 9.00
CA THR A 517 -35.75 9.80 9.53
C THR A 517 -34.83 8.94 10.38
N LEU A 518 -33.59 8.71 9.96
CA LEU A 518 -32.60 7.94 10.72
C LEU A 518 -32.30 8.60 12.07
N LEU A 519 -32.01 9.90 12.08
CA LEU A 519 -31.74 10.67 13.31
C LEU A 519 -32.95 10.72 14.25
N LEU A 520 -34.17 10.89 13.73
CA LEU A 520 -35.39 10.89 14.55
C LEU A 520 -35.72 9.49 15.11
N LEU A 521 -35.47 8.41 14.36
CA LEU A 521 -35.62 7.05 14.87
C LEU A 521 -34.64 6.76 16.02
N GLU A 522 -33.40 7.24 15.93
CA GLU A 522 -32.43 7.16 17.02
C GLU A 522 -32.85 7.97 18.25
N MET A 523 -33.39 9.18 18.07
CA MET A 523 -33.87 10.03 19.16
C MET A 523 -35.13 9.49 19.87
N VAL A 524 -36.02 8.80 19.14
CA VAL A 524 -37.25 8.21 19.71
C VAL A 524 -36.99 6.80 20.30
N GLY A 525 -35.92 6.14 19.88
CA GLY A 525 -35.46 4.84 20.39
C GLY A 525 -34.88 4.92 21.81
N GLY A 526 -35.76 5.08 22.81
CA GLY A 526 -35.36 5.13 24.23
C GLY A 526 -34.56 3.90 24.70
N THR A 527 -33.80 4.09 25.79
CA THR A 527 -32.77 3.18 26.33
C THR A 527 -33.18 1.73 26.61
N ASP A 528 -34.48 1.43 26.61
CA ASP A 528 -35.04 0.17 27.10
C ASP A 528 -35.26 -0.88 25.99
N GLN A 529 -34.90 -0.58 24.73
CA GLN A 529 -34.94 -1.58 23.65
C GLN A 529 -33.58 -2.26 23.43
N PRO A 530 -33.50 -3.62 23.40
CA PRO A 530 -32.24 -4.36 23.22
C PRO A 530 -31.61 -4.21 21.82
N HIS A 531 -32.27 -3.50 20.89
CA HIS A 531 -31.72 -3.12 19.59
C HIS A 531 -30.64 -2.03 19.69
N ALA A 532 -30.57 -1.30 20.81
CA ALA A 532 -29.63 -0.18 21.03
C ALA A 532 -28.16 -0.58 21.19
N SER A 533 -27.82 -1.88 21.22
CA SER A 533 -26.45 -2.36 21.50
C SER A 533 -25.42 -2.11 20.39
N ARG A 534 -25.83 -1.66 19.19
CA ARG A 534 -24.94 -1.16 18.12
C ARG A 534 -25.40 0.15 17.45
N GLN A 535 -26.49 0.76 17.93
CA GLN A 535 -26.88 2.15 17.59
C GLN A 535 -26.12 3.18 18.43
N SER A 536 -25.26 2.72 19.34
CA SER A 536 -24.43 3.52 20.23
C SER A 536 -23.15 4.07 19.59
N ASP A 537 -22.91 3.83 18.30
CA ASP A 537 -21.66 4.22 17.65
C ASP A 537 -21.60 5.73 17.39
N ALA A 538 -20.89 6.42 18.28
CA ALA A 538 -20.62 7.86 18.24
C ALA A 538 -20.27 8.42 16.84
N PRO A 539 -19.29 7.86 16.09
CA PRO A 539 -18.90 8.38 14.77
C PRO A 539 -20.00 8.24 13.72
N TYR A 540 -20.87 7.22 13.78
CA TYR A 540 -22.00 7.10 12.85
C TYR A 540 -23.02 8.22 13.04
N ARG A 541 -23.40 8.49 14.29
CA ARG A 541 -24.36 9.55 14.63
C ARG A 541 -23.78 10.93 14.36
N ALA A 542 -22.48 11.10 14.62
CA ALA A 542 -21.74 12.30 14.23
C ALA A 542 -21.70 12.48 12.69
N LEU A 543 -21.57 11.40 11.91
CA LEU A 543 -21.62 11.44 10.44
C LEU A 543 -23.02 11.81 9.93
N LEU A 544 -24.10 11.24 10.48
CA LEU A 544 -25.47 11.65 10.15
C LEU A 544 -25.70 13.14 10.46
N CYS A 545 -25.23 13.63 11.60
CA CYS A 545 -25.30 15.06 11.94
C CYS A 545 -24.48 15.93 10.98
N LYS A 546 -23.30 15.48 10.52
CA LYS A 546 -22.51 16.15 9.46
C LYS A 546 -23.31 16.22 8.15
N CYS A 547 -23.92 15.11 7.71
CA CYS A 547 -24.77 15.08 6.51
C CYS A 547 -25.98 16.03 6.63
N LEU A 548 -26.68 16.02 7.77
CA LEU A 548 -27.80 16.93 8.01
C LEU A 548 -27.36 18.40 8.01
N ARG A 549 -26.18 18.71 8.56
CA ARG A 549 -25.60 20.05 8.53
C ARG A 549 -25.27 20.48 7.11
N ALA A 550 -24.53 19.66 6.36
CA ALA A 550 -24.16 19.96 4.98
C ALA A 550 -25.41 20.14 4.10
N SER A 551 -26.45 19.34 4.34
CA SER A 551 -27.78 19.53 3.75
C SER A 551 -28.35 20.90 4.09
N VAL A 552 -28.52 21.25 5.37
CA VAL A 552 -29.13 22.53 5.78
C VAL A 552 -28.34 23.76 5.33
N LEU A 553 -27.01 23.68 5.25
CA LEU A 553 -26.17 24.80 4.80
C LEU A 553 -26.20 25.02 3.29
N SER A 554 -26.60 24.00 2.52
CA SER A 554 -26.67 24.11 1.06
C SER A 554 -27.97 24.80 0.57
N PRO A 555 -27.90 25.57 -0.53
CA PRO A 555 -29.06 26.26 -1.07
C PRO A 555 -29.98 25.30 -1.84
N ASP A 556 -31.20 25.11 -1.37
CA ASP A 556 -32.26 24.36 -2.05
C ASP A 556 -33.66 24.96 -1.70
N PRO A 557 -34.66 24.95 -2.59
CA PRO A 557 -36.01 25.42 -2.27
C PRO A 557 -36.65 24.74 -1.04
N TRP A 558 -36.30 23.47 -0.78
CA TRP A 558 -36.77 22.68 0.35
C TRP A 558 -36.10 23.04 1.69
N GLN A 559 -35.02 23.83 1.68
CA GLN A 559 -34.27 24.24 2.88
C GLN A 559 -35.18 24.81 3.98
N LYS A 560 -36.21 25.58 3.61
CA LYS A 560 -37.21 26.16 4.54
C LYS A 560 -37.98 25.09 5.34
N ALA A 561 -38.21 23.91 4.79
CA ALA A 561 -38.93 22.82 5.43
C ALA A 561 -38.06 22.01 6.40
N ILE A 562 -36.77 21.81 6.07
CA ILE A 562 -35.86 20.99 6.88
C ILE A 562 -35.23 21.74 8.07
N VAL A 563 -34.97 23.06 7.94
CA VAL A 563 -34.32 23.87 9.00
C VAL A 563 -34.94 23.69 10.39
N PRO A 564 -36.28 23.77 10.60
CA PRO A 564 -36.88 23.63 11.93
C PRO A 564 -36.64 22.26 12.56
N HIS A 565 -36.68 21.19 11.75
CA HIS A 565 -36.43 19.83 12.21
C HIS A 565 -34.95 19.63 12.55
N ALA A 566 -34.05 20.16 11.74
CA ALA A 566 -32.61 20.08 11.98
C ALA A 566 -32.19 20.84 13.24
N LEU A 567 -32.74 22.02 13.50
CA LEU A 567 -32.52 22.75 14.76
C LEU A 567 -32.90 21.94 16.00
N ALA A 568 -34.05 21.25 15.95
CA ALA A 568 -34.50 20.37 17.03
C ALA A 568 -33.54 19.20 17.25
N VAL A 569 -33.10 18.53 16.17
CA VAL A 569 -32.13 17.43 16.23
C VAL A 569 -30.79 17.90 16.79
N PHE A 570 -30.22 19.01 16.31
CA PHE A 570 -28.94 19.51 16.81
C PHE A 570 -29.02 20.01 18.25
N THR A 571 -30.14 20.60 18.67
CA THR A 571 -30.33 21.04 20.06
C THR A 571 -30.39 19.84 21.01
N ALA A 572 -31.13 18.78 20.65
CA ALA A 572 -31.12 17.53 21.42
C ALA A 572 -29.73 16.86 21.41
N GLY A 573 -29.02 16.93 20.28
CA GLY A 573 -27.65 16.42 20.15
C GLY A 573 -26.59 17.15 21.00
N LEU A 574 -26.91 18.29 21.64
CA LEU A 574 -26.06 18.89 22.67
C LEU A 574 -26.10 18.12 24.00
N GLU A 575 -27.17 17.38 24.26
CA GLU A 575 -27.34 16.54 25.46
C GLU A 575 -26.82 15.11 25.24
N ASP A 576 -26.27 14.81 24.06
CA ASP A 576 -25.77 13.48 23.71
C ASP A 576 -24.64 13.02 24.63
N SER A 577 -24.55 11.71 24.89
CA SER A 577 -23.48 11.13 25.70
C SER A 577 -22.09 11.24 25.04
N SER A 578 -22.04 11.19 23.70
CA SER A 578 -20.83 11.30 22.90
C SER A 578 -20.31 12.73 22.78
N GLY A 579 -19.03 12.92 23.10
CA GLY A 579 -18.34 14.18 22.85
C GLY A 579 -18.30 14.58 21.37
N GLU A 580 -18.14 13.63 20.45
CA GLU A 580 -18.07 13.95 19.01
C GLU A 580 -19.41 14.49 18.48
N VAL A 581 -20.52 13.84 18.85
CA VAL A 581 -21.87 14.26 18.45
C VAL A 581 -22.15 15.67 18.97
N ARG A 582 -21.87 15.94 20.26
CA ARG A 582 -22.04 17.28 20.85
C ARG A 582 -21.24 18.36 20.12
N VAL A 583 -19.99 18.08 19.73
CA VAL A 583 -19.16 19.04 18.97
C VAL A 583 -19.76 19.31 17.58
N VAL A 584 -20.17 18.28 16.85
CA VAL A 584 -20.80 18.43 15.53
C VAL A 584 -22.10 19.21 15.62
N CYS A 585 -22.96 18.91 16.61
CA CYS A 585 -24.23 19.59 16.82
C CYS A 585 -24.04 21.06 17.21
N ALA A 586 -23.05 21.37 18.06
CA ALA A 586 -22.71 22.75 18.41
C ALA A 586 -22.20 23.55 17.19
N ASP A 587 -21.30 22.97 16.39
CA ASP A 587 -20.79 23.58 15.15
C ASP A 587 -21.91 23.75 14.09
N ALA A 588 -22.84 22.79 13.99
CA ALA A 588 -24.01 22.90 13.14
C ALA A 588 -24.95 24.04 13.57
N LEU A 589 -25.27 24.17 14.87
CA LEU A 589 -26.08 25.27 15.39
C LEU A 589 -25.44 26.64 15.14
N LEU A 590 -24.12 26.76 15.36
CA LEU A 590 -23.37 27.99 15.06
C LEU A 590 -23.38 28.34 13.57
N ALA A 591 -23.33 27.33 12.69
CA ALA A 591 -23.39 27.54 11.23
C ALA A 591 -24.81 27.87 10.73
N ILE A 592 -25.85 27.41 11.42
CA ILE A 592 -27.26 27.63 11.05
C ILE A 592 -27.81 28.94 11.63
N ASP A 593 -27.27 29.44 12.75
CA ASP A 593 -27.71 30.70 13.38
C ASP A 593 -27.82 31.89 12.40
N PRO A 594 -26.87 32.16 11.47
CA PRO A 594 -27.01 33.25 10.50
C PRO A 594 -28.14 33.07 9.47
N ILE A 595 -28.60 31.83 9.25
CA ILE A 595 -29.72 31.51 8.34
C ILE A 595 -31.06 31.81 9.02
N VAL A 596 -31.16 31.55 10.33
CA VAL A 596 -32.37 31.76 11.14
C VAL A 596 -32.45 33.21 11.63
N HIS A 597 -31.33 33.74 12.11
CA HIS A 597 -31.18 35.08 12.68
C HIS A 597 -30.19 35.88 11.83
N ALA A 598 -30.68 36.45 10.72
CA ALA A 598 -29.88 37.29 9.85
C ALA A 598 -29.28 38.47 10.62
N ARG A 599 -27.98 38.39 10.94
CA ARG A 599 -27.24 39.41 11.73
C ARG A 599 -26.94 40.69 10.96
N LEU A 600 -27.18 40.68 9.65
CA LEU A 600 -27.12 41.84 8.77
C LEU A 600 -28.55 42.14 8.28
N PRO A 601 -28.89 43.41 8.00
CA PRO A 601 -30.18 43.75 7.39
C PRO A 601 -30.37 42.92 6.12
N ALA A 602 -31.49 42.20 6.02
CA ALA A 602 -31.80 41.42 4.84
C ALA A 602 -31.76 42.33 3.61
N GLN A 603 -30.87 42.03 2.66
CA GLN A 603 -30.90 42.68 1.37
C GLN A 603 -32.25 42.35 0.74
N LEU A 604 -33.08 43.38 0.55
CA LEU A 604 -34.33 43.30 -0.20
C LEU A 604 -33.98 42.84 -1.62
N ARG A 605 -34.05 41.52 -1.86
CA ARG A 605 -34.13 41.00 -3.21
C ARG A 605 -35.38 41.62 -3.84
N ALA A 606 -35.27 42.04 -5.10
CA ALA A 606 -36.46 42.31 -5.88
C ALA A 606 -37.35 41.06 -5.81
N PRO A 607 -38.68 41.20 -5.64
CA PRO A 607 -39.56 40.03 -5.66
C PRO A 607 -39.34 39.32 -6.99
N ASP A 608 -39.06 38.02 -6.94
CA ASP A 608 -38.85 37.20 -8.13
C ASP A 608 -40.12 37.29 -9.00
N THR A 609 -40.01 38.01 -10.12
CA THR A 609 -41.10 38.12 -11.09
C THR A 609 -41.26 36.77 -11.77
N ASP A 610 -42.40 36.15 -11.51
CA ASP A 610 -42.91 34.88 -12.04
C ASP A 610 -42.23 33.60 -11.53
N GLU A 611 -42.75 33.06 -10.41
CA GLU A 611 -42.79 31.62 -10.09
C GLU A 611 -43.64 30.81 -11.11
N GLY A 612 -43.76 31.29 -12.35
CA GLY A 612 -44.63 30.75 -13.41
C GLY A 612 -43.89 30.30 -14.68
N MET A 613 -42.60 30.60 -14.83
CA MET A 613 -41.77 29.92 -15.82
C MET A 613 -41.21 28.64 -15.20
N GLU A 614 -41.77 27.50 -15.60
CA GLU A 614 -41.05 26.23 -15.53
C GLU A 614 -39.72 26.41 -16.30
N ALA A 615 -38.62 26.52 -15.55
CA ALA A 615 -37.31 26.62 -16.13
C ALA A 615 -36.95 25.26 -16.74
N GLU A 616 -37.28 25.07 -18.02
CA GLU A 616 -36.70 24.02 -18.85
C GLU A 616 -35.19 24.04 -18.62
N SER A 617 -34.66 22.87 -18.24
CA SER A 617 -33.30 22.69 -17.76
C SER A 617 -32.25 23.00 -18.83
N GLN A 618 -31.96 24.29 -19.03
CA GLN A 618 -30.81 24.77 -19.78
C GLN A 618 -29.55 24.65 -18.91
N VAL A 619 -29.20 23.40 -18.59
CA VAL A 619 -27.80 23.04 -18.31
C VAL A 619 -26.97 23.57 -19.49
N PRO A 620 -25.89 24.33 -19.26
CA PRO A 620 -25.02 24.75 -20.34
C PRO A 620 -24.59 23.53 -21.15
N ARG A 621 -24.93 23.52 -22.45
CA ARG A 621 -24.78 22.36 -23.35
C ARG A 621 -23.32 22.15 -23.78
N LEU A 622 -22.42 22.18 -22.80
CA LEU A 622 -20.99 21.92 -22.91
C LEU A 622 -20.77 20.41 -23.00
N VAL A 623 -20.79 19.91 -24.24
CA VAL A 623 -20.19 18.63 -24.66
C VAL A 623 -20.61 17.42 -23.81
N LEU A 624 -21.91 17.30 -23.49
CA LEU A 624 -22.49 16.02 -23.10
C LEU A 624 -22.65 15.14 -24.34
N GLY A 625 -21.72 14.18 -24.49
CA GLY A 625 -21.88 13.07 -25.43
C GLY A 625 -23.12 12.25 -25.07
N THR A 626 -23.94 11.93 -26.08
CA THR A 626 -25.26 11.31 -25.94
C THR A 626 -25.23 9.96 -25.21
N GLU A 627 -26.32 9.66 -24.48
CA GLU A 627 -26.54 8.44 -23.68
C GLU A 627 -26.49 7.11 -24.47
N ALA A 628 -26.33 7.15 -25.79
CA ALA A 628 -25.99 5.98 -26.62
C ALA A 628 -24.64 5.32 -26.23
N GLY A 629 -23.85 5.96 -25.36
CA GLY A 629 -22.50 5.56 -24.96
C GLY A 629 -22.32 4.11 -24.46
N LEU A 630 -23.31 3.48 -23.82
CA LEU A 630 -23.14 2.08 -23.38
C LEU A 630 -23.20 1.08 -24.54
N SER A 631 -24.17 1.26 -25.45
CA SER A 631 -24.26 0.45 -26.68
C SER A 631 -23.14 0.79 -27.66
N ALA A 632 -22.67 2.04 -27.69
CA ALA A 632 -21.53 2.46 -28.50
C ALA A 632 -20.20 1.93 -27.94
N ALA A 633 -19.98 1.90 -26.63
CA ALA A 633 -18.78 1.31 -26.03
C ALA A 633 -18.71 -0.21 -26.22
N LEU A 634 -19.86 -0.91 -26.20
CA LEU A 634 -19.96 -2.32 -26.58
C LEU A 634 -19.73 -2.55 -28.09
N ALA A 635 -19.99 -1.54 -28.94
CA ALA A 635 -19.71 -1.59 -30.37
C ALA A 635 -18.24 -1.25 -30.70
N GLU A 636 -17.64 -0.23 -30.06
CA GLU A 636 -16.22 0.11 -30.19
C GLU A 636 -15.29 -0.94 -29.56
N ALA A 637 -15.79 -1.75 -28.61
CA ALA A 637 -15.10 -2.96 -28.15
C ALA A 637 -14.97 -4.04 -29.25
N HIS A 638 -15.67 -3.90 -30.39
CA HIS A 638 -15.51 -4.73 -31.58
C HIS A 638 -14.85 -3.95 -32.74
N LEU A 639 -13.51 -4.06 -32.80
CA LEU A 639 -12.64 -3.83 -33.97
C LEU A 639 -12.55 -2.39 -34.52
N ASP A 640 -11.43 -1.73 -34.20
CA ASP A 640 -10.79 -0.77 -35.10
C ASP A 640 -10.29 -1.48 -36.37
N SER A 641 -10.93 -1.26 -37.52
CA SER A 641 -10.28 -1.10 -38.84
C SER A 641 -11.30 -0.87 -39.97
N PRO A 642 -11.29 0.30 -40.64
CA PRO A 642 -12.00 0.51 -41.89
C PRO A 642 -11.01 0.43 -43.08
N LEU A 643 -10.87 -0.76 -43.69
CA LEU A 643 -10.20 -0.89 -44.98
C LEU A 643 -11.17 -1.23 -46.10
N THR A 644 -11.12 -0.39 -47.13
CA THR A 644 -12.01 -0.35 -48.30
C THR A 644 -12.02 -1.66 -49.08
N ALA A 645 -13.23 -2.17 -49.38
CA ALA A 645 -13.41 -3.21 -50.39
C ALA A 645 -13.01 -2.68 -51.78
N ARG A 646 -11.88 -3.13 -52.30
CA ARG A 646 -11.57 -3.05 -53.74
C ARG A 646 -11.80 -4.44 -54.33
N ALA A 647 -12.84 -4.55 -55.15
CA ALA A 647 -13.10 -5.75 -55.91
C ALA A 647 -11.97 -5.99 -56.92
N ASP A 648 -11.56 -7.24 -57.08
CA ASP A 648 -11.13 -7.74 -58.39
C ASP A 648 -11.49 -9.22 -58.57
N ASN A 649 -11.86 -9.55 -59.79
CA ASN A 649 -12.48 -10.81 -60.19
C ASN A 649 -11.94 -11.21 -61.57
N LYS A 650 -11.10 -12.24 -61.62
CA LYS A 650 -10.80 -13.14 -62.77
C LYS A 650 -9.70 -14.12 -62.32
N VAL A 651 -9.81 -15.44 -62.51
CA VAL A 651 -10.08 -16.23 -63.72
C VAL A 651 -8.89 -16.22 -64.71
N SER A 652 -8.30 -17.41 -64.83
CA SER A 652 -7.30 -17.92 -65.78
C SER A 652 -6.81 -17.04 -66.94
N ALA A 653 -5.48 -16.91 -66.97
CA ALA A 653 -4.59 -17.16 -68.12
C ALA A 653 -5.20 -17.28 -69.53
N PHE A 654 -4.66 -16.50 -70.48
CA PHE A 654 -4.06 -17.02 -71.71
C PHE A 654 -3.03 -16.02 -72.29
N GLU A 655 -2.21 -16.55 -73.20
CA GLU A 655 -0.92 -16.10 -73.77
C GLU A 655 -0.78 -14.71 -74.44
N LYS A 656 0.48 -14.41 -74.78
CA LYS A 656 1.05 -13.71 -75.98
C LYS A 656 1.60 -12.27 -75.89
N GLU A 657 2.94 -12.22 -76.06
CA GLU A 657 3.73 -11.58 -77.14
C GLU A 657 3.72 -10.05 -77.40
N GLU A 658 4.92 -9.60 -77.83
CA GLU A 658 5.34 -8.31 -78.43
C GLU A 658 5.24 -7.03 -77.56
N GLU A 659 6.28 -6.24 -77.28
CA GLU A 659 7.43 -5.66 -78.04
C GLU A 659 7.13 -4.23 -78.59
N VAL A 660 8.19 -3.40 -78.64
CA VAL A 660 8.36 -2.15 -79.41
C VAL A 660 7.85 -0.81 -78.82
N ASP A 661 8.83 -0.10 -78.25
CA ASP A 661 9.17 1.33 -78.43
C ASP A 661 8.23 2.53 -78.21
N ASN A 662 8.92 3.55 -77.69
CA ASN A 662 9.03 4.95 -78.17
C ASN A 662 8.36 6.08 -77.38
N ALA A 663 9.24 6.93 -76.83
CA ALA A 663 9.30 8.40 -76.94
C ALA A 663 7.99 9.17 -77.25
N ASN A 664 7.73 10.33 -76.62
CA ASN A 664 8.59 11.51 -76.84
C ASN A 664 8.22 12.75 -75.98
N LYS A 665 9.26 13.51 -75.60
CA LYS A 665 9.38 14.99 -75.66
C LYS A 665 8.54 15.96 -74.81
N ARG A 666 9.32 17.01 -74.42
CA ARG A 666 9.06 18.47 -74.49
C ARG A 666 8.43 19.14 -73.25
N HIS A 667 9.21 19.95 -72.51
CA HIS A 667 9.43 21.42 -72.70
C HIS A 667 8.44 22.25 -71.85
N LYS A 668 8.78 23.42 -71.25
CA LYS A 668 10.06 24.17 -71.15
C LYS A 668 9.97 25.27 -70.06
N SER A 669 11.10 25.57 -69.42
CA SER A 669 11.63 26.91 -69.02
C SER A 669 10.82 27.98 -68.24
N GLY A 670 11.48 28.56 -67.23
CA GLY A 670 11.38 29.96 -66.75
C GLY A 670 11.64 30.06 -65.23
N SER A 671 12.77 30.52 -64.65
CA SER A 671 13.51 31.81 -64.71
C SER A 671 12.69 33.00 -64.18
N TYR A 672 13.10 33.85 -63.22
CA TYR A 672 14.42 34.39 -62.78
C TYR A 672 14.42 34.65 -61.24
N GLN A 673 15.55 34.57 -60.50
CA GLN A 673 16.39 35.69 -59.95
C GLN A 673 15.63 36.89 -59.34
N ALA A 674 16.06 37.57 -58.25
CA ALA A 674 17.16 37.42 -57.26
C ALA A 674 16.76 38.26 -55.98
N ALA A 675 17.58 38.68 -54.98
CA ALA A 675 19.03 38.74 -54.77
C ALA A 675 19.40 38.95 -53.27
N ALA A 676 20.68 38.73 -52.92
CA ALA A 676 21.60 39.57 -52.10
C ALA A 676 21.17 40.19 -50.74
N SER A 677 22.03 40.33 -49.71
CA SER A 677 23.44 39.93 -49.45
C SER A 677 23.73 40.13 -47.94
N ALA A 678 24.40 39.21 -47.23
CA ALA A 678 25.87 39.08 -47.03
C ALA A 678 26.38 39.90 -45.80
N GLU A 679 27.01 39.27 -44.77
CA GLU A 679 28.48 39.09 -44.56
C GLU A 679 29.09 40.22 -43.68
N GLN A 680 30.14 40.07 -42.85
CA GLN A 680 30.92 38.90 -42.35
C GLN A 680 31.77 39.30 -41.10
N ASP A 681 32.29 38.28 -40.40
CA ASP A 681 33.60 38.16 -39.70
C ASP A 681 34.25 39.30 -38.86
N ALA A 682 34.78 38.93 -37.68
CA ALA A 682 36.24 38.72 -37.48
C ALA A 682 36.72 38.81 -36.00
N LYS A 683 37.61 37.88 -35.66
CA LYS A 683 38.35 37.65 -34.40
C LYS A 683 39.16 38.87 -33.88
N SER A 684 39.41 38.96 -32.56
CA SER A 684 40.66 38.44 -31.91
C SER A 684 41.13 39.16 -30.61
N VAL A 685 41.97 38.45 -29.84
CA VAL A 685 43.05 38.90 -28.92
C VAL A 685 42.71 39.37 -27.47
N TYR A 686 43.63 38.97 -26.57
CA TYR A 686 43.76 39.20 -25.11
C TYR A 686 44.02 40.66 -24.70
N GLN A 687 43.61 41.05 -23.47
CA GLN A 687 44.55 41.41 -22.40
C GLN A 687 43.90 41.59 -21.00
N GLU A 688 44.66 41.26 -19.96
CA GLU A 688 44.46 41.62 -18.54
C GLU A 688 44.99 43.05 -18.28
N PRO A 689 44.48 43.82 -17.29
CA PRO A 689 45.12 43.77 -15.96
C PRO A 689 44.17 44.01 -14.75
N ALA A 690 44.69 43.73 -13.55
CA ALA A 690 44.09 44.00 -12.24
C ALA A 690 44.50 45.40 -11.69
N PRO A 691 44.42 45.70 -10.37
CA PRO A 691 43.30 45.69 -9.40
C PRO A 691 43.05 47.10 -8.77
N LEU A 692 42.11 47.24 -7.82
CA LEU A 692 42.00 48.23 -6.69
C LEU A 692 40.60 48.05 -6.04
N GLN A 693 40.46 47.55 -4.81
CA GLN A 693 40.47 48.23 -3.48
C GLN A 693 39.17 48.96 -3.06
N ASP A 694 38.71 48.58 -1.85
CA ASP A 694 37.89 49.28 -0.83
C ASP A 694 36.86 50.33 -1.28
N ASP A 695 35.58 50.14 -0.88
CA ASP A 695 35.16 50.71 0.41
C ASP A 695 33.83 50.12 0.96
N SER A 696 33.59 50.40 2.23
CA SER A 696 32.48 49.95 3.10
C SER A 696 31.08 50.51 2.77
N SER A 697 30.02 49.77 3.11
CA SER A 697 29.01 50.20 4.12
C SER A 697 27.80 49.26 4.23
N ASP A 698 27.23 49.19 5.43
CA ASP A 698 26.07 48.37 5.78
C ASP A 698 24.75 48.84 5.17
N SER A 699 23.87 47.91 4.79
CA SER A 699 22.41 48.07 4.91
C SER A 699 21.72 46.70 4.96
N ASN A 700 21.20 46.36 6.14
CA ASN A 700 20.52 45.10 6.43
C ASN A 700 19.00 45.24 6.28
N SER A 701 18.38 44.59 5.27
CA SER A 701 16.93 44.33 5.24
C SER A 701 16.56 43.24 4.24
N ASN A 702 16.79 41.96 4.58
CA ASN A 702 16.34 40.83 3.76
C ASN A 702 15.12 40.14 4.39
N SER A 703 13.93 40.64 4.08
CA SER A 703 12.65 40.06 4.52
C SER A 703 12.25 38.87 3.65
N ASN A 704 12.86 37.71 3.87
CA ASN A 704 12.57 36.49 3.12
C ASN A 704 11.54 35.62 3.87
N SER A 705 10.26 35.79 3.54
CA SER A 705 9.13 35.06 4.15
C SER A 705 9.02 33.63 3.60
N ASN A 706 9.88 32.74 4.09
CA ASN A 706 9.89 31.33 3.68
C ASN A 706 8.84 30.51 4.45
N SER A 707 7.58 30.59 4.01
CA SER A 707 6.44 29.88 4.60
C SER A 707 6.42 28.39 4.19
N ASN A 708 7.28 27.59 4.82
CA ASN A 708 7.38 26.16 4.52
C ASN A 708 6.26 25.36 5.23
N SER A 709 5.20 25.01 4.50
CA SER A 709 4.02 24.35 5.04
C SER A 709 4.22 22.84 5.22
N ASN A 710 4.64 22.41 6.41
CA ASN A 710 4.60 21.00 6.82
C ASN A 710 3.15 20.55 7.07
N MET A 711 2.44 20.14 6.02
CA MET A 711 1.12 19.51 6.12
C MET A 711 0.95 18.34 5.12
N ARG A 712 1.69 17.26 5.39
CA ARG A 712 1.67 15.91 4.80
C ARG A 712 2.49 15.06 5.79
N THR A 713 2.11 13.87 6.28
CA THR A 713 1.56 12.71 5.55
C THR A 713 0.68 11.76 6.40
N SER A 714 -0.04 12.20 7.44
CA SER A 714 -0.85 11.28 8.27
C SER A 714 -1.99 10.56 7.51
N PHE A 715 -2.59 11.22 6.51
CA PHE A 715 -3.73 10.68 5.75
C PHE A 715 -3.37 9.51 4.79
N SER A 716 -2.08 9.24 4.57
CA SER A 716 -1.62 8.29 3.55
C SER A 716 -1.62 6.83 4.01
N GLU A 717 -1.50 6.59 5.33
CA GLU A 717 -1.42 5.22 5.85
C GLU A 717 -2.80 4.61 6.10
N ASP A 718 -3.75 5.38 6.63
CA ASP A 718 -5.04 4.84 7.06
C ASP A 718 -5.90 4.35 5.88
N TRP A 719 -5.90 5.04 4.73
CA TRP A 719 -6.67 4.60 3.56
C TRP A 719 -6.20 3.24 3.01
N ILE A 720 -4.88 3.00 3.00
CA ILE A 720 -4.29 1.74 2.52
C ILE A 720 -4.39 0.64 3.59
N LYS A 721 -4.17 0.98 4.88
CA LYS A 721 -4.19 0.00 5.99
C LYS A 721 -5.61 -0.41 6.40
N SER A 722 -6.61 0.45 6.21
CA SER A 722 -7.98 0.19 6.70
C SER A 722 -8.76 -0.87 5.89
N GLN A 723 -8.33 -1.24 4.67
CA GLN A 723 -8.97 -2.33 3.92
C GLN A 723 -8.41 -3.73 4.25
N ASP A 724 -7.11 -3.85 4.58
CA ASP A 724 -6.44 -5.16 4.72
C ASP A 724 -6.56 -5.79 6.13
N ASN A 725 -7.01 -5.05 7.15
CA ASN A 725 -6.79 -5.43 8.55
C ASN A 725 -7.97 -6.15 9.25
N LYS A 726 -8.89 -6.80 8.50
CA LYS A 726 -10.16 -7.33 9.06
C LYS A 726 -10.17 -8.82 9.47
N ASP A 727 -9.12 -9.60 9.18
CA ASP A 727 -9.11 -11.08 9.35
C ASP A 727 -8.38 -11.62 10.61
N ARG A 728 -8.14 -10.82 11.65
CA ARG A 728 -7.58 -11.31 12.94
C ARG A 728 -8.32 -10.82 14.18
N GLY A 729 -9.47 -11.44 14.44
CA GLY A 729 -10.15 -11.35 15.73
C GLY A 729 -9.61 -12.34 16.77
N THR A 730 -8.83 -11.88 17.75
CA THR A 730 -8.67 -12.59 19.04
C THR A 730 -8.47 -11.59 20.17
N ILE A 731 -9.45 -11.55 21.08
CA ILE A 731 -9.52 -10.55 22.17
C ILE A 731 -8.56 -10.92 23.31
N ARG A 732 -7.73 -9.98 23.74
CA ARG A 732 -7.13 -9.94 25.08
C ARG A 732 -7.21 -8.54 25.66
N GLN A 733 -7.88 -8.41 26.80
CA GLN A 733 -7.93 -7.17 27.59
C GLN A 733 -6.62 -6.97 28.36
N PRO A 734 -6.12 -5.71 28.49
CA PRO A 734 -5.11 -5.36 29.47
C PRO A 734 -5.76 -4.82 30.76
N THR A 735 -5.44 -5.41 31.90
CA THR A 735 -5.78 -4.87 33.22
C THR A 735 -4.78 -3.78 33.59
N TYR A 736 -5.26 -2.55 33.85
CA TYR A 736 -4.46 -1.49 34.45
C TYR A 736 -4.83 -1.31 35.93
N ALA A 737 -3.81 -1.17 36.77
CA ALA A 737 -3.93 -0.79 38.18
C ALA A 737 -3.03 0.42 38.43
N GLU A 738 -3.61 1.51 38.92
CA GLU A 738 -2.86 2.69 39.38
C GLU A 738 -2.40 2.54 40.83
N PRO A 739 -1.23 3.07 41.18
CA PRO A 739 -0.89 3.41 42.55
C PRO A 739 -0.69 4.93 42.71
N SER A 740 -1.43 5.54 43.63
CA SER A 740 -1.05 6.83 44.24
C SER A 740 -1.13 6.72 45.76
N GLY A 741 -0.24 7.40 46.47
CA GLY A 741 -0.16 7.32 47.93
C GLY A 741 0.64 8.49 48.52
N THR A 742 0.37 8.81 49.78
CA THR A 742 1.12 9.77 50.61
C THR A 742 0.82 9.51 52.11
N PRO A 743 1.55 10.06 53.10
CA PRO A 743 2.26 9.19 54.05
C PRO A 743 1.99 9.46 55.54
N ALA A 744 2.47 8.56 56.41
CA ALA A 744 2.77 8.85 57.81
C ALA A 744 3.93 7.98 58.35
N ASN A 745 4.75 8.58 59.21
CA ASN A 745 5.90 8.03 59.94
C ASN A 745 5.63 8.32 61.45
N PRO A 746 6.45 7.93 62.47
CA PRO A 746 7.47 6.88 62.57
C PRO A 746 7.33 5.96 63.82
N ALA A 747 8.02 4.81 63.87
CA ALA A 747 8.44 4.18 65.14
C ALA A 747 9.62 3.18 64.99
N LYS A 748 10.51 3.14 65.98
CA LYS A 748 11.66 2.23 66.22
C LYS A 748 11.59 1.78 67.72
N PRO A 749 12.46 0.90 68.25
CA PRO A 749 13.06 -0.35 67.72
C PRO A 749 13.10 -1.51 68.76
N ALA A 750 13.43 -2.75 68.34
CA ALA A 750 13.99 -3.84 69.19
C ALA A 750 14.71 -4.85 68.25
N VAL A 751 16.01 -5.16 68.31
CA VAL A 751 16.85 -5.82 69.35
C VAL A 751 16.80 -7.37 69.30
N SER A 752 17.74 -7.96 68.53
CA SER A 752 18.67 -9.07 68.91
C SER A 752 18.14 -10.49 69.26
N PRO A 753 19.01 -11.55 69.31
CA PRO A 753 20.18 -11.90 68.48
C PRO A 753 20.33 -13.43 68.18
N SER A 754 21.53 -13.85 67.73
CA SER A 754 22.18 -15.18 67.97
C SER A 754 21.81 -16.39 67.08
N GLN A 755 22.68 -17.39 66.83
CA GLN A 755 24.14 -17.44 66.57
C GLN A 755 24.56 -18.89 66.22
N SER A 756 25.50 -19.10 65.28
CA SER A 756 26.40 -20.29 65.18
C SER A 756 25.74 -21.68 64.97
N SER A 757 26.41 -22.78 64.58
CA SER A 757 27.85 -23.13 64.58
C SER A 757 28.20 -24.28 63.59
N SER A 758 29.42 -24.24 63.02
CA SER A 758 30.43 -25.33 62.79
C SER A 758 30.06 -26.83 63.05
N SER A 759 30.67 -27.90 62.47
CA SER A 759 31.82 -28.15 61.55
C SER A 759 32.05 -29.68 61.42
N PHE A 760 33.19 -30.14 60.85
CA PHE A 760 33.70 -31.53 60.72
C PHE A 760 32.99 -32.44 59.68
N ALA A 761 33.64 -33.43 59.03
CA ALA A 761 35.07 -33.65 58.70
C ALA A 761 35.22 -34.80 57.65
N GLN A 762 36.46 -35.00 57.19
CA GLN A 762 36.91 -36.03 56.24
C GLN A 762 36.52 -37.48 56.61
N ALA A 763 36.34 -38.34 55.60
CA ALA A 763 37.02 -39.65 55.52
C ALA A 763 36.93 -40.28 54.12
N SER A 764 37.98 -41.03 53.76
CA SER A 764 38.16 -41.81 52.52
C SER A 764 37.52 -43.20 52.61
N SER A 765 37.06 -43.77 51.49
CA SER A 765 37.29 -45.20 51.19
C SER A 765 37.07 -45.57 49.71
N VAL A 766 37.91 -46.50 49.24
CA VAL A 766 37.79 -47.32 48.01
C VAL A 766 37.49 -48.76 48.47
N PRO A 767 36.59 -49.50 47.81
CA PRO A 767 36.97 -50.68 47.00
C PRO A 767 36.22 -50.69 45.64
N GLU A 768 36.72 -51.18 44.50
CA GLU A 768 37.45 -52.43 44.16
C GLU A 768 36.53 -53.62 43.75
N ALA A 769 36.56 -53.88 42.44
CA ALA A 769 36.22 -55.05 41.61
C ALA A 769 35.41 -56.28 42.09
N SER A 770 34.40 -56.67 41.28
CA SER A 770 34.14 -58.03 40.70
C SER A 770 32.76 -58.02 40.02
N SER A 771 32.48 -58.38 38.75
CA SER A 771 32.91 -59.45 37.82
C SER A 771 32.00 -60.70 37.81
N ALA A 772 31.08 -60.77 36.84
CA ALA A 772 30.60 -61.99 36.13
C ALA A 772 29.40 -61.65 35.21
N ALA A 773 29.05 -62.35 34.11
CA ALA A 773 29.78 -63.02 33.03
C ALA A 773 28.80 -63.97 32.27
N ALA A 774 28.55 -63.72 30.98
CA ALA A 774 28.09 -64.67 29.95
C ALA A 774 28.29 -63.96 28.58
N LYS A 775 29.14 -64.35 27.60
CA LYS A 775 29.32 -65.65 26.89
C LYS A 775 27.99 -66.06 26.20
N GLN A 776 27.87 -66.29 24.90
CA GLN A 776 28.71 -66.85 23.81
C GLN A 776 28.22 -66.27 22.44
N GLU A 777 28.76 -66.47 21.24
CA GLU A 777 30.02 -67.04 20.71
C GLU A 777 30.26 -66.48 19.28
N ALA A 778 31.50 -66.63 18.79
CA ALA A 778 31.90 -66.40 17.39
C ALA A 778 31.72 -67.73 16.58
N PRO A 779 32.33 -68.03 15.40
CA PRO A 779 33.41 -67.31 14.70
C PRO A 779 33.34 -67.31 13.14
N ALA A 780 34.40 -66.72 12.55
CA ALA A 780 35.04 -67.10 11.28
C ALA A 780 34.26 -66.82 9.97
N ASP A 781 34.91 -66.52 8.84
CA ASP A 781 36.34 -66.26 8.58
C ASP A 781 36.52 -65.45 7.28
N GLY A 782 37.71 -64.85 7.11
CA GLY A 782 38.38 -64.86 5.81
C GLY A 782 38.05 -63.81 4.73
N ASN A 783 39.12 -63.07 4.40
CA ASN A 783 39.71 -63.03 3.05
C ASN A 783 39.40 -61.85 2.10
N ASN A 784 40.42 -60.98 1.99
CA ASN A 784 40.99 -60.34 0.80
C ASN A 784 40.09 -59.88 -0.37
N GLY A 785 40.28 -58.61 -0.75
CA GLY A 785 39.89 -58.07 -2.06
C GLY A 785 40.46 -56.68 -2.26
N ASP A 786 41.63 -56.60 -2.91
CA ASP A 786 42.10 -55.35 -3.53
C ASP A 786 41.10 -54.92 -4.61
N GLY A 787 40.95 -53.61 -4.81
CA GLY A 787 40.06 -53.03 -5.82
C GLY A 787 40.51 -51.61 -6.14
N ASP A 788 41.02 -51.43 -7.36
CA ASP A 788 41.81 -50.29 -7.78
C ASP A 788 41.06 -48.96 -7.95
N ASP A 789 41.85 -47.89 -8.08
CA ASP A 789 41.43 -46.56 -8.50
C ASP A 789 40.84 -46.56 -9.93
N ASP A 790 39.63 -45.99 -10.10
CA ASP A 790 39.11 -45.56 -11.40
C ASP A 790 38.86 -44.05 -11.38
N ILE A 791 39.81 -43.29 -11.93
CA ILE A 791 39.70 -41.85 -12.18
C ILE A 791 39.10 -41.67 -13.58
N PRO A 792 37.96 -40.99 -13.77
CA PRO A 792 37.42 -40.74 -15.09
C PRO A 792 38.25 -39.68 -15.84
N ASP A 793 38.74 -40.04 -17.03
CA ASP A 793 39.43 -39.15 -17.95
C ASP A 793 38.58 -37.93 -18.33
N ILE A 794 39.14 -36.72 -18.16
CA ILE A 794 38.57 -35.48 -18.70
C ILE A 794 39.18 -35.23 -20.07
N VAL A 795 38.38 -35.46 -21.11
CA VAL A 795 38.72 -35.14 -22.50
C VAL A 795 38.77 -33.62 -22.67
N MET A 796 39.99 -33.09 -22.81
CA MET A 796 40.25 -31.70 -23.20
C MET A 796 40.38 -31.60 -24.72
N GLU A 797 39.24 -31.51 -25.43
CA GLU A 797 39.27 -31.04 -26.82
C GLU A 797 39.50 -29.52 -26.84
N GLY A 798 40.69 -29.13 -27.30
CA GLY A 798 40.98 -27.75 -27.65
C GLY A 798 40.31 -27.36 -28.96
N SER A 799 40.02 -26.08 -29.12
CA SER A 799 39.69 -25.49 -30.42
C SER A 799 40.30 -24.10 -30.46
N ASP A 800 41.53 -24.05 -30.98
CA ASP A 800 42.14 -22.81 -31.43
C ASP A 800 41.29 -22.23 -32.57
N SER A 801 41.07 -20.92 -32.52
CA SER A 801 40.81 -20.11 -33.71
C SER A 801 41.40 -18.73 -33.46
N GLU A 802 42.63 -18.56 -33.96
CA GLU A 802 43.14 -17.26 -34.40
C GLU A 802 42.47 -16.88 -35.74
N ASP A 803 42.92 -15.79 -36.38
CA ASP A 803 42.38 -15.15 -37.59
C ASP A 803 41.10 -14.29 -37.35
N ASP A 804 40.94 -13.06 -37.88
CA ASP A 804 41.90 -12.14 -38.53
C ASP A 804 41.32 -10.70 -38.56
N ASP A 805 42.17 -9.74 -38.96
CA ASP A 805 41.96 -8.29 -39.21
C ASP A 805 40.55 -7.77 -39.64
N VAL A 806 40.14 -6.60 -39.10
CA VAL A 806 39.84 -5.30 -39.80
C VAL A 806 39.83 -4.13 -38.79
#